data_AF-A0AA36D5X9-F1
#
_entry.id   AF-A0AA36D5X9-F1
#
_cell.length_a   1.000
_cell.length_b   1.000
_cell.length_c   1.000
_cell.angle_alpha   90.00
_cell.angle_beta   90.00
_cell.angle_gamma   90.00
#
_symmetry.space_group_name_H-M   'P 1'
#
loop_
_entity.id
_entity.type
_entity.pdbx_description
1 polymer ?
#
loop_
_entity_poly.entity_id
_entity_poly.type
_entity_poly.pdbx_seq_one_letter_code
_entity_poly.pdbx_strand_id
1 'polypeptide(L)'
;MENIGFSAQPPALVAARFTHVTMLGFLLFATVLFIYYVYKRAKILNPDFSESTMFFRPPKRRISLVDAELTLRPECVKRLYEARVCEEVECPICFSEANHAVITDCGHIYCCECIHRFWKHSAPPIKPVHCPICRNGVRLLLPIAWGGESSNCEVDEDLKKNDDLLNDYNSRFVGTRTWVDLLHDVPSVVHFSFGNFFEGLGLLSQIRTVFFLAVILFPLVPSSAFSQQLYSVIGLIDDLFVLAIIVYYCGREVLERLSQDDADDWPTLIMVAQDLQNDENLVDTAITWGMVEQDLQKQLKTNARTGSGRAVRILNGGYVSKTCFVTFDWTEDRERLPAEGVMKITSSAGMKLLSKINNAFERFDEMATCMGNTEFNFLQHAEASGFASEVPVCRFIGGRLFGVDGIEAGYTILEAIDDIHNLHVFDELSEYSTMEGVQILARIAAYSLRNPEGARTLSENEVFDEFFSDFIRPEKLEKGFVHLEERFPDKLRELETIKTQMKHLKSVGTFKRFMDATCKFPIIVHGDMWPGNILWQKTEDGDYGIRVVADWQTTHLGNPLEDLTRFLSTSLSAKDYNERRDHYLHAYYDTLTELASGCELPWPTFDELVECYEKVFTLIVINWSHVFLQTLSEEVVVASSEKEGAARLEILHAKYRNMFDRAACYVQKMVAENLDPNERIVDTVVTWGLVEADLQKQFDTLAKIGPNREARLLNGGYVSKTALLTFDWTEEEARLPKCGVMKVTSAAGMKAISDLNGSFVNFEVMATSFGDTECNFLKVAPKVGFSAEIPVCRFIGGKLFGVDGVEAGYTIMEMVEGAHYRHVFHILSEAPMVEVMQMLGRMAGYSLRHPNEAGMLAENRVFEEFFGDFARPQKIDEGFTAMETRFPSLQAEVDVLKTQKIYFESVAKFKKRMDEACNVRTIVHGDMWPGNILWNIGKDGEYGIRKVVDWQTTHLGNPLEDLTRILSTGLSAEDHRNKRDFFLNIFYTTMEEEADGKKLPWESFEELVEQYEKIFPLIAIVWVPPFILVLTDEVVIGGGGEEGEALLPGFLAKYENMIAESADYILRWGLDSE
;
A
#
# COMPACT_ATOMS: atom_id res chain seq x y z
N MET A 1 56.29 16.52 67.71
CA MET A 1 56.51 15.40 68.65
C MET A 1 55.15 15.02 69.23
N GLU A 2 54.85 13.72 69.19
CA GLU A 2 53.72 13.00 69.84
C GLU A 2 52.31 13.47 69.43
N ASN A 3 51.51 12.72 68.68
CA ASN A 3 51.03 11.36 68.95
C ASN A 3 50.52 10.73 67.64
N ILE A 4 50.71 9.42 67.48
CA ILE A 4 49.71 8.41 67.05
C ILE A 4 50.43 7.05 67.12
N GLY A 5 49.97 6.18 68.02
CA GLY A 5 50.52 4.85 68.23
C GLY A 5 50.11 3.88 67.14
N PHE A 6 51.08 3.10 66.65
CA PHE A 6 50.85 1.87 65.89
C PHE A 6 50.66 0.71 66.86
N SER A 7 49.50 0.03 66.80
CA SER A 7 49.36 -1.33 67.30
C SER A 7 49.40 -2.30 66.12
N ALA A 8 50.29 -3.29 66.22
CA ALA A 8 50.51 -4.32 65.22
C ALA A 8 49.29 -5.26 65.11
N GLN A 9 48.77 -5.47 63.89
CA GLN A 9 47.82 -6.56 63.63
C GLN A 9 48.55 -7.91 63.51
N PRO A 10 47.91 -9.04 63.90
CA PRO A 10 48.60 -10.32 64.02
C PRO A 10 48.86 -10.98 62.64
N PRO A 11 49.91 -11.82 62.51
CA PRO A 11 50.32 -12.50 61.27
C PRO A 11 49.26 -13.37 60.57
N ALA A 12 48.14 -13.66 61.25
CA ALA A 12 47.08 -14.54 60.75
C ALA A 12 46.27 -13.93 59.59
N LEU A 13 46.10 -12.60 59.53
CA LEU A 13 45.27 -11.97 58.51
C LEU A 13 45.96 -11.92 57.13
N VAL A 14 47.28 -11.74 57.11
CA VAL A 14 48.09 -11.74 55.88
C VAL A 14 48.22 -13.16 55.33
N ALA A 15 48.41 -14.15 56.20
CA ALA A 15 48.41 -15.56 55.81
C ALA A 15 47.03 -16.00 55.27
N ALA A 16 45.92 -15.56 55.88
CA ALA A 16 44.57 -15.85 55.39
C ALA A 16 44.29 -15.23 54.01
N ARG A 17 44.69 -13.97 53.78
CA ARG A 17 44.55 -13.31 52.46
C ARG A 17 45.41 -13.99 51.39
N PHE A 18 46.64 -14.40 51.71
CA PHE A 18 47.49 -15.13 50.79
C PHE A 18 46.91 -16.51 50.42
N THR A 19 46.31 -17.20 51.40
CA THR A 19 45.64 -18.51 51.21
C THR A 19 44.37 -18.38 50.36
N HIS A 20 43.59 -17.30 50.53
CA HIS A 20 42.41 -17.04 49.72
C HIS A 20 42.75 -16.71 48.26
N VAL A 21 43.79 -15.92 48.01
CA VAL A 21 44.24 -15.59 46.64
C VAL A 21 44.84 -16.82 45.95
N THR A 22 45.60 -17.65 46.67
CA THR A 22 46.11 -18.92 46.11
C THR A 22 44.99 -19.92 45.84
N MET A 23 43.98 -20.03 46.72
CA MET A 23 42.80 -20.86 46.44
C MET A 23 41.99 -20.37 45.25
N LEU A 24 41.80 -19.05 45.09
CA LEU A 24 41.09 -18.49 43.94
C LEU A 24 41.85 -18.76 42.63
N GLY A 25 43.17 -18.60 42.64
CA GLY A 25 44.04 -18.92 41.50
C GLY A 25 44.02 -20.41 41.15
N PHE A 26 44.02 -21.29 42.14
CA PHE A 26 43.91 -22.74 41.93
C PHE A 26 42.53 -23.14 41.39
N LEU A 27 41.46 -22.49 41.86
CA LEU A 27 40.09 -22.71 41.36
C LEU A 27 39.97 -22.29 39.88
N LEU A 28 40.51 -21.12 39.53
CA LEU A 28 40.55 -20.62 38.15
C LEU A 28 41.33 -21.56 37.24
N PHE A 29 42.50 -22.02 37.68
CA PHE A 29 43.32 -22.97 36.92
C PHE A 29 42.63 -24.33 36.76
N ALA A 30 42.01 -24.86 37.83
CA ALA A 30 41.24 -26.10 37.77
C ALA A 30 40.02 -25.98 36.84
N THR A 31 39.38 -24.82 36.80
CA THR A 31 38.24 -24.53 35.92
C THR A 31 38.67 -24.52 34.46
N VAL A 32 39.80 -23.86 34.15
CA VAL A 32 40.37 -23.84 32.79
C VAL A 32 40.78 -25.26 32.34
N LEU A 33 41.42 -26.04 33.22
CA LEU A 33 41.77 -27.43 32.92
C LEU A 33 40.53 -28.33 32.74
N PHE A 34 39.48 -28.10 33.51
CA PHE A 34 38.21 -28.82 33.38
C PHE A 34 37.52 -28.52 32.05
N ILE A 35 37.45 -27.24 31.65
CA ILE A 35 36.91 -26.83 30.35
C ILE A 35 37.74 -27.46 29.21
N TYR A 36 39.08 -27.46 29.32
CA TYR A 36 39.96 -28.10 28.34
C TYR A 36 39.77 -29.63 28.29
N TYR A 37 39.58 -30.27 29.42
CA TYR A 37 39.29 -31.71 29.49
C TYR A 37 37.94 -32.05 28.84
N VAL A 38 36.89 -31.26 29.10
CA VAL A 38 35.57 -31.41 28.47
C VAL A 38 35.67 -31.24 26.95
N TYR A 39 36.38 -30.22 26.48
CA TYR A 39 36.68 -30.00 25.05
C TYR A 39 37.38 -31.21 24.41
N LYS A 40 38.44 -31.73 25.05
CA LYS A 40 39.21 -32.86 24.52
C LYS A 40 38.40 -34.16 24.52
N ARG A 41 37.55 -34.37 25.53
CA ARG A 41 36.69 -35.55 25.64
C ARG A 41 35.54 -35.53 24.62
N ALA A 42 34.97 -34.35 24.34
CA ALA A 42 33.96 -34.17 23.30
C ALA A 42 34.52 -34.51 21.90
N LYS A 43 35.76 -34.10 21.61
CA LYS A 43 36.46 -34.42 20.35
C LYS A 43 36.80 -35.91 20.17
N ILE A 44 37.02 -36.65 21.26
CA ILE A 44 37.26 -38.10 21.22
C ILE A 44 35.94 -38.87 21.00
N LEU A 45 34.83 -38.38 21.56
CA LEU A 45 33.53 -39.03 21.48
C LEU A 45 32.80 -38.80 20.14
N ASN A 46 33.13 -37.73 19.42
CA ASN A 46 32.63 -37.46 18.06
C ASN A 46 33.79 -37.03 17.15
N PRO A 47 34.31 -37.92 16.27
CA PRO A 47 35.36 -37.58 15.32
C PRO A 47 34.95 -36.49 14.30
N ASP A 48 33.65 -36.41 13.98
CA ASP A 48 33.04 -35.41 13.09
C ASP A 48 32.66 -34.10 13.80
N PHE A 49 33.16 -33.88 15.03
CA PHE A 49 33.01 -32.61 15.73
C PHE A 49 33.86 -31.53 15.04
N SER A 50 33.35 -31.00 13.93
CA SER A 50 33.94 -29.89 13.19
C SER A 50 34.09 -28.66 14.09
N GLU A 51 35.10 -27.82 13.85
CA GLU A 51 35.33 -26.57 14.60
C GLU A 51 34.12 -25.62 14.62
N SER A 52 33.14 -25.84 13.74
CA SER A 52 32.02 -24.96 13.42
C SER A 52 30.78 -25.14 14.30
N THR A 53 30.60 -26.22 15.05
CA THR A 53 29.25 -26.59 15.56
C THR A 53 28.93 -26.26 17.03
N MET A 54 29.75 -25.47 17.75
CA MET A 54 29.39 -25.05 19.13
C MET A 54 29.35 -23.54 19.41
N PHE A 55 29.44 -22.68 18.39
CA PHE A 55 29.49 -21.23 18.59
C PHE A 55 28.69 -20.41 17.56
N PHE A 56 27.59 -20.93 17.05
CA PHE A 56 26.67 -20.09 16.25
C PHE A 56 26.00 -19.06 17.16
N ARG A 57 26.39 -17.78 16.99
CA ARG A 57 25.63 -16.63 17.48
C ARG A 57 24.28 -16.60 16.76
N PRO A 58 23.19 -16.14 17.40
CA PRO A 58 21.97 -15.81 16.66
C PRO A 58 22.30 -14.76 15.57
N PRO A 59 21.72 -14.86 14.37
CA PRO A 59 22.02 -13.94 13.28
C PRO A 59 21.66 -12.51 13.69
N LYS A 60 22.62 -11.58 13.58
CA LYS A 60 22.33 -10.13 13.64
C LYS A 60 21.74 -9.72 12.27
N ARG A 61 20.79 -8.78 12.27
CA ARG A 61 20.12 -8.23 11.07
C ARG A 61 21.13 -7.95 9.94
N ARG A 62 20.80 -8.35 8.70
CA ARG A 62 21.63 -8.06 7.52
C ARG A 62 21.76 -6.54 7.39
N ILE A 63 22.98 -6.03 7.31
CA ILE A 63 23.26 -4.60 7.13
C ILE A 63 22.72 -4.22 5.75
N SER A 64 21.74 -3.32 5.71
CA SER A 64 21.11 -2.91 4.47
C SER A 64 22.08 -2.10 3.61
N LEU A 65 21.76 -1.91 2.32
CA LEU A 65 22.50 -0.99 1.46
C LEU A 65 22.51 0.43 2.02
N VAL A 66 21.41 0.85 2.65
CA VAL A 66 21.28 2.17 3.28
C VAL A 66 22.21 2.27 4.49
N ASP A 67 22.27 1.23 5.35
CA ASP A 67 23.23 1.17 6.45
C ASP A 67 24.68 1.16 5.93
N ALA A 68 24.92 0.53 4.78
CA ALA A 68 26.20 0.56 4.10
C ALA A 68 26.55 1.96 3.58
N GLU A 69 25.61 2.71 3.01
CA GLU A 69 25.83 4.11 2.59
C GLU A 69 26.10 5.05 3.77
N LEU A 70 25.48 4.81 4.91
CA LEU A 70 25.71 5.53 6.16
C LEU A 70 27.07 5.19 6.81
N THR A 71 27.59 3.99 6.57
CA THR A 71 28.81 3.48 7.22
C THR A 71 30.06 3.60 6.32
N LEU A 72 29.90 3.57 5.00
CA LEU A 72 30.98 3.64 4.02
C LEU A 72 31.28 5.07 3.59
N ARG A 73 32.55 5.35 3.25
CA ARG A 73 32.91 6.63 2.60
C ARG A 73 32.25 6.75 1.21
N PRO A 74 31.92 7.95 0.74
CA PRO A 74 31.28 8.17 -0.56
C PRO A 74 31.99 7.50 -1.74
N GLU A 75 33.32 7.43 -1.73
CA GLU A 75 34.10 6.75 -2.78
C GLU A 75 33.94 5.22 -2.75
N CYS A 76 33.73 4.65 -1.56
CA CYS A 76 33.45 3.22 -1.38
C CYS A 76 32.01 2.89 -1.81
N VAL A 77 31.05 3.79 -1.52
CA VAL A 77 29.66 3.68 -1.98
C VAL A 77 29.60 3.71 -3.51
N LYS A 78 30.30 4.67 -4.12
CA LYS A 78 30.43 4.74 -5.58
C LYS A 78 30.98 3.44 -6.17
N ARG A 79 32.04 2.87 -5.59
CA ARG A 79 32.60 1.58 -6.01
C ARG A 79 31.65 0.40 -5.79
N LEU A 80 30.84 0.43 -4.74
CA LEU A 80 29.80 -0.58 -4.49
C LEU A 80 28.73 -0.54 -5.59
N TYR A 81 28.29 0.64 -6.01
CA TYR A 81 27.37 0.79 -7.14
C TYR A 81 28.01 0.39 -8.48
N GLU A 82 29.24 0.83 -8.75
CA GLU A 82 30.00 0.45 -9.95
C GLU A 82 30.17 -1.08 -10.03
N ALA A 83 30.52 -1.74 -8.92
CA ALA A 83 30.68 -3.19 -8.85
C ALA A 83 29.36 -3.98 -8.88
N ARG A 84 28.20 -3.34 -8.68
CA ARG A 84 26.87 -3.97 -8.85
C ARG A 84 26.40 -3.94 -10.29
N VAL A 85 26.91 -3.00 -11.09
CA VAL A 85 26.57 -2.84 -12.52
C VAL A 85 27.58 -3.59 -13.40
N CYS A 86 28.82 -3.76 -12.93
CA CYS A 86 29.86 -4.47 -13.65
C CYS A 86 29.86 -5.96 -13.24
N GLU A 87 29.58 -6.88 -14.17
CA GLU A 87 29.45 -8.31 -13.88
C GLU A 87 30.79 -9.01 -13.52
N GLU A 88 31.95 -8.41 -13.83
CA GLU A 88 33.27 -9.06 -13.66
C GLU A 88 34.20 -8.28 -12.70
N VAL A 89 34.38 -8.75 -11.46
CA VAL A 89 35.36 -8.20 -10.49
C VAL A 89 36.34 -9.29 -10.05
N GLU A 90 37.66 -9.05 -10.18
CA GLU A 90 38.70 -10.01 -9.80
C GLU A 90 39.03 -9.94 -8.29
N CYS A 91 39.09 -11.09 -7.61
CA CYS A 91 39.48 -11.21 -6.21
C CYS A 91 41.02 -11.22 -6.04
N PRO A 92 41.62 -10.28 -5.30
CA PRO A 92 43.08 -10.16 -5.12
C PRO A 92 43.75 -11.29 -4.32
N ILE A 93 42.97 -12.18 -3.69
CA ILE A 93 43.50 -13.30 -2.88
C ILE A 93 43.64 -14.56 -3.73
N CYS A 94 42.62 -14.89 -4.53
CA CYS A 94 42.63 -16.09 -5.38
C CYS A 94 43.01 -15.81 -6.85
N PHE A 95 43.05 -14.54 -7.28
CA PHE A 95 43.32 -14.14 -8.68
C PHE A 95 42.33 -14.77 -9.67
N SER A 96 41.08 -14.89 -9.24
CA SER A 96 39.95 -15.35 -10.05
C SER A 96 38.76 -14.41 -9.83
N GLU A 97 37.74 -14.51 -10.68
CA GLU A 97 36.49 -13.77 -10.52
C GLU A 97 35.90 -13.97 -9.10
N ALA A 98 35.43 -12.87 -8.51
CA ALA A 98 35.04 -12.82 -7.12
C ALA A 98 33.71 -13.54 -6.88
N ASN A 99 33.78 -14.83 -6.57
CA ASN A 99 32.61 -15.60 -6.14
C ASN A 99 32.09 -15.11 -4.77
N HIS A 100 30.78 -14.86 -4.66
CA HIS A 100 30.14 -14.26 -3.47
C HIS A 100 30.91 -13.00 -3.00
N ALA A 101 31.04 -12.04 -3.92
CA ALA A 101 31.87 -10.86 -3.73
C ALA A 101 31.42 -10.04 -2.51
N VAL A 102 32.39 -9.60 -1.70
CA VAL A 102 32.19 -8.68 -0.59
C VAL A 102 33.08 -7.45 -0.73
N ILE A 103 32.53 -6.27 -0.45
CA ILE A 103 33.29 -5.03 -0.32
C ILE A 103 33.63 -4.78 1.14
N THR A 104 34.85 -4.28 1.37
CA THR A 104 35.33 -3.82 2.67
C THR A 104 35.01 -2.34 2.90
N ASP A 105 35.02 -1.88 4.16
CA ASP A 105 34.92 -0.45 4.51
C ASP A 105 35.97 0.47 3.86
N CYS A 106 37.11 -0.09 3.46
CA CYS A 106 38.14 0.59 2.68
C CYS A 106 37.94 0.54 1.15
N GLY A 107 36.84 -0.05 0.66
CA GLY A 107 36.45 -0.04 -0.75
C GLY A 107 37.19 -1.05 -1.64
N HIS A 108 37.80 -2.08 -1.05
CA HIS A 108 38.41 -3.21 -1.78
C HIS A 108 37.49 -4.45 -1.74
N ILE A 109 37.47 -5.21 -2.83
CA ILE A 109 36.54 -6.32 -3.06
C ILE A 109 37.29 -7.66 -3.01
N TYR A 110 36.69 -8.67 -2.39
CA TYR A 110 37.23 -10.03 -2.25
C TYR A 110 36.11 -11.08 -2.35
N CYS A 111 36.44 -12.35 -2.58
CA CYS A 111 35.50 -13.45 -2.26
C CYS A 111 35.28 -13.50 -0.74
N CYS A 112 34.06 -13.74 -0.27
CA CYS A 112 33.74 -13.87 1.16
C CYS A 112 34.64 -14.91 1.86
N GLU A 113 34.75 -16.12 1.30
CA GLU A 113 35.58 -17.19 1.88
C GLU A 113 37.08 -16.85 1.89
N CYS A 114 37.57 -16.12 0.88
CA CYS A 114 38.98 -15.74 0.78
C CYS A 114 39.38 -14.77 1.90
N ILE A 115 38.60 -13.70 2.10
CA ILE A 115 38.91 -12.70 3.14
C ILE A 115 38.70 -13.27 4.56
N HIS A 116 37.71 -14.15 4.75
CA HIS A 116 37.48 -14.83 6.03
C HIS A 116 38.61 -15.80 6.39
N ARG A 117 39.07 -16.62 5.44
CA ARG A 117 40.24 -17.50 5.66
C ARG A 117 41.50 -16.68 5.93
N PHE A 118 41.71 -15.59 5.19
CA PHE A 118 42.84 -14.70 5.43
C PHE A 118 42.81 -14.10 6.83
N TRP A 119 41.64 -13.67 7.32
CA TRP A 119 41.46 -13.20 8.69
C TRP A 119 41.87 -14.23 9.74
N LYS A 120 41.38 -15.48 9.63
CA LYS A 120 41.70 -16.56 10.59
C LYS A 120 43.19 -16.85 10.72
N HIS A 121 43.99 -16.60 9.68
CA HIS A 121 45.44 -16.81 9.71
C HIS A 121 46.26 -15.56 10.04
N SER A 122 45.73 -14.36 9.77
CA SER A 122 46.49 -13.10 9.88
C SER A 122 46.24 -12.32 11.17
N ALA A 123 45.13 -12.57 11.87
CA ALA A 123 44.76 -11.84 13.08
C ALA A 123 44.14 -12.74 14.16
N PRO A 124 44.27 -12.38 15.45
CA PRO A 124 43.48 -13.01 16.50
C PRO A 124 41.97 -12.86 16.24
N PRO A 125 41.11 -13.80 16.67
CA PRO A 125 39.64 -13.78 16.43
C PRO A 125 38.88 -12.57 17.01
N ILE A 126 39.55 -11.74 17.81
CA ILE A 126 39.02 -10.53 18.44
C ILE A 126 39.55 -9.24 17.80
N LYS A 127 40.42 -9.35 16.79
CA LYS A 127 40.93 -8.22 16.03
C LYS A 127 40.43 -8.29 14.58
N PRO A 128 40.01 -7.15 14.00
CA PRO A 128 39.62 -7.09 12.60
C PRO A 128 40.80 -7.44 11.69
N VAL A 129 40.49 -8.01 10.53
CA VAL A 129 41.48 -8.27 9.49
C VAL A 129 42.00 -6.95 8.94
N HIS A 130 43.29 -6.90 8.60
CA HIS A 130 43.83 -5.78 7.84
C HIS A 130 43.67 -6.10 6.36
N CYS A 131 43.16 -5.15 5.59
CA CYS A 131 42.95 -5.29 4.15
C CYS A 131 44.25 -5.72 3.44
N PRO A 132 44.27 -6.83 2.69
CA PRO A 132 45.46 -7.28 1.95
C PRO A 132 46.07 -6.23 1.03
N ILE A 133 45.24 -5.34 0.47
CA ILE A 133 45.70 -4.29 -0.45
C ILE A 133 46.21 -3.06 0.31
N CYS A 134 45.33 -2.37 1.06
CA CYS A 134 45.64 -1.07 1.65
C CYS A 134 46.09 -1.13 3.10
N ARG A 135 46.08 -2.31 3.73
CA ARG A 135 46.44 -2.55 5.14
C ARG A 135 45.58 -1.83 6.18
N ASN A 136 44.49 -1.17 5.78
CA ASN A 136 43.51 -0.61 6.72
C ASN A 136 42.77 -1.73 7.47
N GLY A 137 42.44 -1.52 8.74
CA GLY A 137 41.63 -2.46 9.50
C GLY A 137 40.18 -2.49 8.99
N VAL A 138 39.69 -3.67 8.62
CA VAL A 138 38.37 -3.89 8.04
C VAL A 138 37.39 -4.27 9.14
N ARG A 139 36.45 -3.39 9.47
CA ARG A 139 35.43 -3.64 10.51
C ARG A 139 34.13 -4.18 9.94
N LEU A 140 33.90 -3.94 8.65
CA LEU A 140 32.67 -4.28 7.96
C LEU A 140 32.97 -4.97 6.62
N LEU A 141 32.27 -6.07 6.37
CA LEU A 141 32.19 -6.75 5.08
C LEU A 141 30.74 -6.66 4.57
N LEU A 142 30.55 -6.28 3.32
CA LEU A 142 29.23 -6.11 2.71
C LEU A 142 29.10 -6.89 1.41
N PRO A 143 27.99 -7.61 1.17
CA PRO A 143 27.80 -8.41 -0.03
C PRO A 143 27.51 -7.52 -1.26
N ILE A 144 28.10 -7.89 -2.41
CA ILE A 144 27.87 -7.28 -3.72
C ILE A 144 27.03 -8.25 -4.54
N ALA A 145 25.78 -7.89 -4.84
CA ALA A 145 24.90 -8.63 -5.74
C ALA A 145 24.73 -10.14 -5.44
N TRP A 146 24.61 -10.53 -4.16
CA TRP A 146 24.23 -11.91 -3.82
C TRP A 146 22.75 -12.10 -4.16
N GLY A 147 22.46 -13.03 -5.09
CA GLY A 147 21.15 -13.39 -5.67
C GLY A 147 19.90 -12.70 -5.13
N GLY A 148 19.21 -11.98 -6.01
CA GLY A 148 17.82 -11.55 -5.80
C GLY A 148 16.84 -12.72 -5.92
N GLU A 149 15.64 -12.53 -5.38
CA GLU A 149 14.51 -13.45 -5.41
C GLU A 149 14.19 -13.93 -6.83
N SER A 150 14.79 -15.05 -7.24
CA SER A 150 14.42 -15.78 -8.44
C SER A 150 14.23 -17.26 -8.10
N SER A 151 12.97 -17.69 -8.23
CA SER A 151 12.47 -19.07 -8.42
C SER A 151 12.70 -20.11 -7.31
N ASN A 152 11.61 -20.82 -7.02
CA ASN A 152 11.57 -22.12 -6.34
C ASN A 152 12.70 -23.07 -6.81
N CYS A 153 13.23 -23.82 -5.83
CA CYS A 153 13.92 -25.13 -5.90
C CYS A 153 15.36 -25.12 -5.33
N GLU A 154 15.54 -25.88 -4.23
CA GLU A 154 16.78 -26.21 -3.48
C GLU A 154 17.49 -25.04 -2.77
N VAL A 155 17.72 -25.21 -1.46
CA VAL A 155 18.53 -24.29 -0.65
C VAL A 155 19.97 -24.40 -1.15
N ASP A 156 20.46 -23.37 -1.84
CA ASP A 156 21.86 -23.29 -2.27
C ASP A 156 22.78 -23.31 -1.03
N GLU A 157 23.38 -24.47 -0.76
CA GLU A 157 24.24 -24.69 0.40
C GLU A 157 25.47 -23.77 0.41
N ASP A 158 25.93 -23.33 -0.78
CA ASP A 158 27.07 -22.43 -0.92
C ASP A 158 26.72 -20.98 -0.53
N LEU A 159 25.52 -20.50 -0.87
CA LEU A 159 25.01 -19.20 -0.41
C LEU A 159 24.89 -19.18 1.12
N LYS A 160 24.29 -20.24 1.69
CA LYS A 160 24.12 -20.37 3.15
C LYS A 160 25.47 -20.37 3.88
N LYS A 161 26.46 -21.10 3.35
CA LYS A 161 27.82 -21.14 3.89
C LYS A 161 28.46 -19.74 3.90
N ASN A 162 28.33 -18.97 2.82
CA ASN A 162 28.91 -17.63 2.73
C ASN A 162 28.18 -16.60 3.59
N ASP A 163 26.86 -16.71 3.75
CA ASP A 163 26.08 -15.91 4.70
C ASP A 163 26.54 -16.18 6.15
N ASP A 164 26.77 -17.44 6.53
CA ASP A 164 27.27 -17.80 7.86
C ASP A 164 28.66 -17.20 8.15
N LEU A 165 29.58 -17.22 7.17
CA LEU A 165 30.92 -16.63 7.29
C LEU A 165 30.86 -15.11 7.45
N LEU A 166 30.00 -14.46 6.66
CA LEU A 166 29.81 -13.00 6.70
C LEU A 166 29.23 -12.56 8.06
N ASN A 167 28.25 -13.30 8.56
CA ASN A 167 27.62 -13.04 9.86
C ASN A 167 28.58 -13.27 11.03
N ASP A 168 29.40 -14.32 11.01
CA ASP A 168 30.45 -14.55 12.02
C ASP A 168 31.42 -13.36 12.10
N TYR A 169 31.87 -12.86 10.94
CA TYR A 169 32.78 -11.71 10.90
C TYR A 169 32.12 -10.42 11.40
N ASN A 170 30.99 -10.02 10.80
CA ASN A 170 30.34 -8.75 11.10
C ASN A 170 29.81 -8.70 12.54
N SER A 171 29.33 -9.83 13.09
CA SER A 171 28.84 -9.85 14.48
C SER A 171 29.92 -9.51 15.51
N ARG A 172 31.20 -9.73 15.19
CA ARG A 172 32.36 -9.45 16.06
C ARG A 172 32.84 -8.01 15.99
N PHE A 173 32.65 -7.34 14.86
CA PHE A 173 33.29 -6.06 14.57
C PHE A 173 32.32 -4.91 14.27
N VAL A 174 31.02 -5.19 14.11
CA VAL A 174 29.95 -4.19 13.93
C VAL A 174 29.14 -4.00 15.22
N GLY A 175 29.10 -2.77 15.73
CA GLY A 175 28.33 -2.35 16.91
C GLY A 175 28.99 -2.61 18.27
N THR A 176 28.26 -2.35 19.36
CA THR A 176 28.71 -2.57 20.75
C THR A 176 28.63 -4.06 21.12
N ARG A 177 29.66 -4.56 21.84
CA ARG A 177 29.78 -5.96 22.23
C ARG A 177 29.27 -6.20 23.65
N THR A 178 28.52 -7.27 23.87
CA THR A 178 28.09 -7.66 25.23
C THR A 178 29.16 -8.48 25.94
N TRP A 179 29.09 -8.57 27.28
CA TRP A 179 29.97 -9.44 28.07
C TRP A 179 29.81 -10.93 27.73
N VAL A 180 28.62 -11.35 27.29
CA VAL A 180 28.35 -12.70 26.81
C VAL A 180 29.10 -12.96 25.50
N ASP A 181 29.12 -12.01 24.57
CA ASP A 181 29.90 -12.11 23.33
C ASP A 181 31.41 -12.24 23.58
N LEU A 182 31.93 -11.59 24.61
CA LEU A 182 33.34 -11.72 25.03
C LEU A 182 33.63 -13.12 25.60
N LEU A 183 32.71 -13.68 26.38
CA LEU A 183 32.86 -15.00 26.99
C LEU A 183 32.88 -16.11 25.92
N HIS A 184 32.05 -15.98 24.87
CA HIS A 184 32.02 -16.92 23.75
C HIS A 184 33.30 -16.93 22.91
N ASP A 185 34.10 -15.84 22.92
CA ASP A 185 35.37 -15.78 22.18
C ASP A 185 36.55 -16.39 22.94
N VAL A 186 36.42 -16.64 24.25
CA VAL A 186 37.51 -17.14 25.10
C VAL A 186 38.16 -18.43 24.56
N PRO A 187 37.40 -19.46 24.12
CA PRO A 187 38.01 -20.69 23.59
C PRO A 187 38.85 -20.45 22.33
N SER A 188 38.37 -19.62 21.41
CA SER A 188 39.08 -19.28 20.16
C SER A 188 40.33 -18.45 20.41
N VAL A 189 40.25 -17.50 21.36
CA VAL A 189 41.41 -16.70 21.80
C VAL A 189 42.45 -17.57 22.49
N VAL A 190 42.03 -18.51 23.35
CA VAL A 190 42.92 -19.47 24.02
C VAL A 190 43.59 -20.38 22.98
N HIS A 191 42.83 -20.91 22.01
CA HIS A 191 43.35 -21.77 20.95
C HIS A 191 44.40 -21.04 20.09
N PHE A 192 44.07 -19.82 19.62
CA PHE A 192 45.00 -18.96 18.87
C PHE A 192 46.25 -18.61 19.70
N SER A 193 46.07 -18.32 21.00
CA SER A 193 47.19 -17.97 21.89
C SER A 193 48.10 -19.15 22.20
N PHE A 194 47.57 -20.38 22.30
CA PHE A 194 48.37 -21.59 22.51
C PHE A 194 49.12 -22.02 21.24
N GLY A 195 48.49 -21.91 20.06
CA GLY A 195 49.14 -22.22 18.77
C GLY A 195 50.32 -21.30 18.49
N ASN A 196 50.17 -20.00 18.77
CA ASN A 196 51.22 -19.00 18.59
C ASN A 196 52.18 -18.88 19.79
N PHE A 197 51.97 -19.62 20.89
CA PHE A 197 52.84 -19.55 22.07
C PHE A 197 54.25 -20.10 21.81
N PHE A 198 54.38 -21.03 20.85
CA PHE A 198 55.64 -21.69 20.50
C PHE A 198 56.30 -21.12 19.24
N GLU A 199 55.58 -20.29 18.47
CA GLU A 199 56.05 -19.70 17.22
C GLU A 199 56.43 -18.23 17.48
N GLY A 200 57.68 -18.04 17.88
CA GLY A 200 58.15 -16.83 18.56
C GLY A 200 57.96 -15.51 17.81
N LEU A 201 57.59 -14.48 18.58
CA LEU A 201 57.95 -13.07 18.35
C LEU A 201 57.88 -12.29 19.67
N GLY A 202 58.95 -11.54 19.97
CA GLY A 202 59.02 -10.48 20.99
C GLY A 202 59.67 -10.88 22.32
N LEU A 203 60.80 -10.24 22.66
CA LEU A 203 61.49 -10.31 23.96
C LEU A 203 60.52 -10.17 25.16
N LEU A 204 59.44 -9.39 24.99
CA LEU A 204 58.39 -9.17 26.00
C LEU A 204 57.50 -10.39 26.27
N SER A 205 57.23 -11.24 25.27
CA SER A 205 56.45 -12.48 25.49
C SER A 205 57.28 -13.53 26.21
N GLN A 206 58.57 -13.62 25.89
CA GLN A 206 59.53 -14.49 26.58
C GLN A 206 59.74 -14.07 28.05
N ILE A 207 59.84 -12.76 28.33
CA ILE A 207 59.89 -12.24 29.70
C ILE A 207 58.60 -12.57 30.46
N ARG A 208 57.42 -12.41 29.83
CA ARG A 208 56.13 -12.76 30.44
C ARG A 208 56.01 -14.24 30.78
N THR A 209 56.48 -15.13 29.90
CA THR A 209 56.45 -16.58 30.15
C THR A 209 57.40 -17.00 31.27
N VAL A 210 58.60 -16.43 31.31
CA VAL A 210 59.55 -16.67 32.42
C VAL A 210 58.99 -16.18 33.75
N PHE A 211 58.31 -15.03 33.76
CA PHE A 211 57.66 -14.49 34.97
C PHE A 211 56.43 -15.29 35.39
N PHE A 212 55.62 -15.76 34.44
CA PHE A 212 54.46 -16.61 34.73
C PHE A 212 54.89 -17.95 35.33
N LEU A 213 55.96 -18.55 34.80
CA LEU A 213 56.60 -19.73 35.38
C LEU A 213 57.22 -19.41 36.75
N ALA A 214 57.84 -18.24 36.93
CA ALA A 214 58.37 -17.83 38.24
C ALA A 214 57.27 -17.71 39.30
N VAL A 215 56.10 -17.13 38.97
CA VAL A 215 54.94 -17.00 39.88
C VAL A 215 54.31 -18.36 40.20
N ILE A 216 54.26 -19.29 39.24
CA ILE A 216 53.76 -20.66 39.47
C ILE A 216 54.74 -21.50 40.28
N LEU A 217 56.04 -21.29 40.12
CA LEU A 217 57.10 -22.01 40.85
C LEU A 217 57.41 -21.37 42.22
N PHE A 218 57.04 -20.11 42.45
CA PHE A 218 57.28 -19.38 43.69
C PHE A 218 56.69 -20.06 44.95
N PRO A 219 55.48 -20.67 44.93
CA PRO A 219 54.92 -21.42 46.06
C PRO A 219 55.64 -22.75 46.33
N LEU A 220 56.43 -23.27 45.39
CA LEU A 220 57.24 -24.47 45.57
C LEU A 220 58.57 -24.17 46.26
N VAL A 221 58.93 -22.89 46.42
CA VAL A 221 60.10 -22.47 47.20
C VAL A 221 59.72 -22.45 48.69
N PRO A 222 60.42 -23.19 49.57
CA PRO A 222 60.09 -23.22 50.99
C PRO A 222 60.13 -21.80 51.59
N SER A 223 59.09 -21.46 52.37
CA SER A 223 58.94 -20.14 53.01
C SER A 223 60.09 -19.75 53.96
N SER A 224 61.02 -20.65 54.25
CA SER A 224 62.25 -20.40 55.01
C SER A 224 63.37 -19.72 54.20
N ALA A 225 63.23 -19.56 52.87
CA ALA A 225 64.29 -19.03 52.01
C ALA A 225 64.30 -17.48 51.88
N PHE A 226 63.24 -16.78 52.31
CA PHE A 226 63.11 -15.33 52.11
C PHE A 226 62.83 -14.58 53.42
N SER A 227 63.52 -13.46 53.65
CA SER A 227 63.31 -12.62 54.83
C SER A 227 61.99 -11.83 54.72
N GLN A 228 61.39 -11.50 55.86
CA GLN A 228 60.06 -10.87 55.97
C GLN A 228 59.96 -9.50 55.28
N GLN A 229 61.11 -8.84 55.05
CA GLN A 229 61.21 -7.57 54.32
C GLN A 229 61.10 -7.76 52.79
N LEU A 230 61.41 -8.94 52.25
CA LEU A 230 61.35 -9.19 50.81
C LEU A 230 59.90 -9.34 50.31
N TYR A 231 59.02 -9.94 51.12
CA TYR A 231 57.60 -10.11 50.77
C TYR A 231 56.84 -8.78 50.64
N SER A 232 57.20 -7.79 51.46
CA SER A 232 56.59 -6.46 51.40
C SER A 232 57.04 -5.66 50.18
N VAL A 233 58.30 -5.83 49.75
CA VAL A 233 58.83 -5.23 48.52
C VAL A 233 58.24 -5.89 47.27
N ILE A 234 58.11 -7.22 47.27
CA ILE A 234 57.50 -7.96 46.14
C ILE A 234 56.03 -7.59 45.98
N GLY A 235 55.27 -7.43 47.07
CA GLY A 235 53.87 -6.97 47.01
C GLY A 235 53.73 -5.56 46.43
N LEU A 236 54.61 -4.63 46.82
CA LEU A 236 54.59 -3.26 46.27
C LEU A 236 54.95 -3.25 44.78
N ILE A 237 55.89 -4.11 44.36
CA ILE A 237 56.23 -4.26 42.94
C ILE A 237 55.04 -4.80 42.15
N ASP A 238 54.29 -5.76 42.70
CA ASP A 238 53.07 -6.32 42.08
C ASP A 238 51.99 -5.24 41.90
N ASP A 239 51.72 -4.45 42.94
CA ASP A 239 50.74 -3.36 42.92
C ASP A 239 51.10 -2.27 41.89
N LEU A 240 52.38 -1.85 41.84
CA LEU A 240 52.86 -0.88 40.86
C LEU A 240 52.79 -1.42 39.42
N PHE A 241 52.94 -2.74 39.25
CA PHE A 241 52.85 -3.39 37.95
C PHE A 241 51.41 -3.47 37.45
N VAL A 242 50.45 -3.80 38.33
CA VAL A 242 49.01 -3.75 38.02
C VAL A 242 48.60 -2.32 37.65
N LEU A 243 49.07 -1.32 38.38
CA LEU A 243 48.81 0.09 38.08
C LEU A 243 49.38 0.49 36.71
N ALA A 244 50.61 0.08 36.39
CA ALA A 244 51.23 0.36 35.10
C ALA A 244 50.49 -0.31 33.92
N ILE A 245 49.94 -1.52 34.12
CA ILE A 245 49.11 -2.20 33.13
C ILE A 245 47.79 -1.44 32.93
N ILE A 246 47.12 -1.03 34.01
CA ILE A 246 45.87 -0.24 33.91
C ILE A 246 46.14 1.08 33.20
N VAL A 247 47.19 1.81 33.57
CA VAL A 247 47.57 3.07 32.92
C VAL A 247 47.93 2.86 31.45
N TYR A 248 48.63 1.78 31.10
CA TYR A 248 48.97 1.48 29.71
C TYR A 248 47.74 1.13 28.87
N TYR A 249 46.82 0.30 29.38
CA TYR A 249 45.61 -0.07 28.64
C TYR A 249 44.60 1.08 28.57
N CYS A 250 44.37 1.80 29.66
CA CYS A 250 43.52 3.00 29.65
C CYS A 250 44.14 4.11 28.78
N GLY A 251 45.45 4.33 28.88
CA GLY A 251 46.15 5.33 28.09
C GLY A 251 46.14 5.01 26.59
N ARG A 252 46.26 3.72 26.22
CA ARG A 252 46.18 3.31 24.81
C ARG A 252 44.76 3.44 24.25
N GLU A 253 43.75 3.05 25.02
CA GLU A 253 42.35 3.18 24.61
C GLU A 253 41.91 4.64 24.48
N VAL A 254 42.43 5.52 25.36
CA VAL A 254 42.23 6.97 25.29
C VAL A 254 42.99 7.57 24.09
N LEU A 255 44.23 7.16 23.83
CA LEU A 255 45.01 7.65 22.68
C LEU A 255 44.47 7.16 21.32
N GLU A 256 43.93 5.94 21.25
CA GLU A 256 43.27 5.42 20.05
C GLU A 256 41.95 6.18 19.77
N ARG A 257 41.17 6.53 20.81
CA ARG A 257 39.95 7.37 20.68
C ARG A 257 40.23 8.85 20.38
N LEU A 258 41.35 9.40 20.86
CA LEU A 258 41.74 10.79 20.60
C LEU A 258 42.30 11.02 19.18
N SER A 259 42.51 9.96 18.39
CA SER A 259 43.12 10.07 17.05
C SER A 259 42.13 10.03 15.88
N GLN A 260 40.82 9.85 16.14
CA GLN A 260 39.83 9.58 15.08
C GLN A 260 38.69 10.59 14.89
N ASP A 261 38.47 11.59 15.77
CA ASP A 261 37.37 12.55 15.61
C ASP A 261 37.82 14.03 15.65
N ASP A 262 37.18 14.84 14.81
CA ASP A 262 37.52 16.19 14.38
C ASP A 262 37.81 17.21 15.49
N ALA A 263 38.84 18.04 15.26
CA ALA A 263 39.37 19.01 16.21
C ALA A 263 38.55 20.32 16.35
N ASP A 264 37.41 20.46 15.67
CA ASP A 264 36.69 21.73 15.54
C ASP A 264 35.55 21.96 16.57
N ASP A 265 35.18 20.96 17.39
CA ASP A 265 34.00 21.04 18.30
C ASP A 265 34.31 21.26 19.80
N TRP A 266 35.58 21.45 20.15
CA TRP A 266 36.01 21.57 21.56
C TRP A 266 35.48 22.80 22.33
N PRO A 267 35.28 23.98 21.73
CA PRO A 267 34.71 25.12 22.46
C PRO A 267 33.26 24.90 22.90
N THR A 268 32.48 24.15 22.12
CA THR A 268 31.04 23.91 22.36
C THR A 268 30.81 22.89 23.48
N LEU A 269 31.61 21.82 23.54
CA LEU A 269 31.50 20.78 24.57
C LEU A 269 31.98 21.24 25.95
N ILE A 270 32.94 22.17 26.03
CA ILE A 270 33.37 22.76 27.31
C ILE A 270 32.31 23.72 27.85
N MET A 271 31.57 24.41 26.97
CA MET A 271 30.43 25.25 27.36
C MET A 271 29.26 24.41 27.91
N VAL A 272 28.92 23.31 27.24
CA VAL A 272 27.87 22.37 27.68
C VAL A 272 28.24 21.65 28.97
N ALA A 273 29.50 21.30 29.18
CA ALA A 273 29.95 20.65 30.42
C ALA A 273 30.01 21.60 31.63
N GLN A 274 30.05 22.92 31.42
CA GLN A 274 30.04 23.92 32.50
C GLN A 274 28.61 24.28 32.97
N ASP A 275 27.58 24.13 32.13
CA ASP A 275 26.17 24.38 32.49
C ASP A 275 25.48 23.18 33.17
N LEU A 276 26.05 21.97 33.10
CA LEU A 276 25.48 20.74 33.64
C LEU A 276 25.71 20.50 35.16
N GLN A 277 26.08 21.52 35.93
CA GLN A 277 26.36 21.40 37.37
C GLN A 277 25.35 22.08 38.32
N ASN A 278 24.20 22.56 37.82
CA ASN A 278 23.15 23.14 38.68
C ASN A 278 21.91 22.24 38.75
N ASP A 279 21.59 21.72 39.94
CA ASP A 279 20.36 20.96 40.29
C ASP A 279 19.03 21.73 40.07
N GLU A 280 19.07 22.93 39.48
CA GLU A 280 17.91 23.80 39.22
C GLU A 280 17.37 23.72 37.78
N ASN A 281 18.14 23.17 36.84
CA ASN A 281 17.78 23.08 35.42
C ASN A 281 16.83 21.90 35.15
N LEU A 282 15.79 22.14 34.35
CA LEU A 282 14.76 21.16 34.01
C LEU A 282 15.09 20.45 32.70
N VAL A 283 15.15 19.11 32.76
CA VAL A 283 15.10 18.19 31.61
C VAL A 283 16.15 18.50 30.52
N ASP A 284 17.39 18.78 30.95
CA ASP A 284 18.54 19.12 30.10
C ASP A 284 18.35 20.42 29.28
N THR A 285 17.61 21.39 29.84
CA THR A 285 17.41 22.71 29.23
C THR A 285 17.83 23.83 30.19
N ALA A 286 17.98 25.05 29.65
CA ALA A 286 18.24 26.26 30.45
C ALA A 286 17.02 26.74 31.28
N ILE A 287 15.89 26.01 31.23
CA ILE A 287 14.69 26.34 32.01
C ILE A 287 14.90 25.92 33.45
N THR A 288 14.64 26.82 34.40
CA THR A 288 14.75 26.54 35.84
C THR A 288 13.40 26.52 36.54
N TRP A 289 13.32 25.86 37.70
CA TRP A 289 12.14 25.94 38.58
C TRP A 289 11.79 27.37 38.99
N GLY A 290 12.78 28.26 39.12
CA GLY A 290 12.56 29.67 39.44
C GLY A 290 11.79 30.40 38.34
N MET A 291 12.06 30.08 37.07
CA MET A 291 11.31 30.61 35.92
C MET A 291 9.88 30.08 35.92
N VAL A 292 9.70 28.76 36.09
CA VAL A 292 8.38 28.11 36.18
C VAL A 292 7.51 28.72 37.29
N GLU A 293 8.08 28.93 38.47
CA GLU A 293 7.37 29.55 39.59
C GLU A 293 6.93 30.99 39.24
N GLN A 294 7.83 31.81 38.68
CA GLN A 294 7.51 33.20 38.33
C GLN A 294 6.43 33.30 37.25
N ASP A 295 6.51 32.45 36.23
CA ASP A 295 5.55 32.44 35.13
C ASP A 295 4.17 32.01 35.64
N LEU A 296 4.10 30.96 36.47
CA LEU A 296 2.84 30.50 37.08
C LEU A 296 2.27 31.52 38.07
N GLN A 297 3.10 32.20 38.87
CA GLN A 297 2.65 33.27 39.77
C GLN A 297 1.95 34.39 38.99
N LYS A 298 2.52 34.79 37.85
CA LYS A 298 1.95 35.79 36.96
C LYS A 298 0.65 35.30 36.31
N GLN A 299 0.64 34.08 35.78
CA GLN A 299 -0.51 33.53 35.04
C GLN A 299 -1.71 33.26 35.97
N LEU A 300 -1.47 32.61 37.11
CA LEU A 300 -2.48 32.22 38.09
C LEU A 300 -2.82 33.33 39.09
N LYS A 301 -2.18 34.51 38.94
CA LYS A 301 -2.33 35.70 39.79
C LYS A 301 -2.19 35.32 41.27
N THR A 302 -1.04 34.74 41.63
CA THR A 302 -0.71 34.28 42.98
C THR A 302 0.69 34.72 43.41
N ASN A 303 0.93 34.78 44.71
CA ASN A 303 2.26 34.98 45.29
C ASN A 303 2.81 33.70 45.97
N ALA A 304 2.06 32.58 45.87
CA ALA A 304 2.46 31.30 46.45
C ALA A 304 3.74 30.77 45.79
N ARG A 305 4.58 30.07 46.57
CA ARG A 305 5.84 29.47 46.09
C ARG A 305 5.74 27.95 46.07
N THR A 306 6.65 27.31 45.34
CA THR A 306 6.80 25.85 45.32
C THR A 306 7.81 25.41 46.38
N GLY A 307 7.43 24.40 47.18
CA GLY A 307 8.23 23.79 48.22
C GLY A 307 9.18 22.72 47.67
N SER A 308 9.89 22.05 48.59
CA SER A 308 10.89 21.04 48.24
C SER A 308 10.30 19.74 47.66
N GLY A 309 8.97 19.54 47.74
CA GLY A 309 8.28 18.38 47.18
C GLY A 309 7.95 18.49 45.70
N ARG A 310 8.31 19.60 45.03
CA ARG A 310 8.12 19.77 43.58
C ARG A 310 8.94 18.73 42.80
N ALA A 311 8.34 18.16 41.76
CA ALA A 311 8.95 17.09 40.98
C ALA A 311 8.61 17.19 39.49
N VAL A 312 9.52 16.70 38.66
CA VAL A 312 9.33 16.55 37.22
C VAL A 312 9.62 15.10 36.83
N ARG A 313 8.77 14.49 36.02
CA ARG A 313 8.93 13.13 35.50
C ARG A 313 8.70 13.14 33.99
N ILE A 314 9.70 12.73 33.21
CA ILE A 314 9.57 12.63 31.76
C ILE A 314 8.55 11.53 31.42
N LEU A 315 7.54 11.88 30.61
CA LEU A 315 6.54 10.95 30.08
C LEU A 315 6.94 10.45 28.69
N ASN A 316 7.39 11.37 27.83
CA ASN A 316 7.85 11.06 26.48
C ASN A 316 9.04 11.97 26.11
N GLY A 317 10.08 11.38 25.51
CA GLY A 317 11.30 12.06 25.08
C GLY A 317 11.26 12.54 23.63
N GLY A 318 10.08 12.90 23.11
CA GLY A 318 9.81 13.19 21.71
C GLY A 318 10.82 14.10 21.00
N TYR A 319 10.84 14.03 19.67
CA TYR A 319 11.89 14.63 18.83
C TYR A 319 11.91 16.17 18.85
N VAL A 320 10.74 16.80 18.81
CA VAL A 320 10.58 18.28 18.80
C VAL A 320 10.46 18.83 20.22
N SER A 321 9.73 18.11 21.08
CA SER A 321 9.43 18.51 22.45
C SER A 321 9.43 17.32 23.40
N LYS A 322 9.92 17.53 24.61
CA LYS A 322 9.83 16.57 25.72
C LYS A 322 8.56 16.84 26.52
N THR A 323 7.74 15.81 26.74
CA THR A 323 6.53 15.90 27.55
C THR A 323 6.79 15.34 28.94
N CYS A 324 6.47 16.11 29.97
CA CYS A 324 6.77 15.80 31.36
C CYS A 324 5.53 15.93 32.25
N PHE A 325 5.38 15.03 33.20
CA PHE A 325 4.45 15.18 34.30
C PHE A 325 5.12 16.03 35.39
N VAL A 326 4.41 17.03 35.89
CA VAL A 326 4.93 17.99 36.87
C VAL A 326 4.05 18.00 38.09
N THR A 327 4.65 17.88 39.27
CA THR A 327 3.96 18.00 40.56
C THR A 327 4.38 19.30 41.23
N PHE A 328 3.39 20.11 41.60
CA PHE A 328 3.57 21.38 42.27
C PHE A 328 3.30 21.23 43.78
N ASP A 329 4.32 21.44 44.61
CA ASP A 329 4.19 21.45 46.07
C ASP A 329 3.98 22.88 46.58
N TRP A 330 2.81 23.48 46.34
CA TRP A 330 2.57 24.87 46.75
C TRP A 330 2.70 25.07 48.26
N THR A 331 3.41 26.12 48.70
CA THR A 331 3.58 26.44 50.13
C THR A 331 2.30 27.02 50.75
N GLU A 332 1.44 27.63 49.92
CA GLU A 332 0.21 28.32 50.28
C GLU A 332 -0.86 28.09 49.18
N ASP A 333 -2.15 28.36 49.46
CA ASP A 333 -3.24 28.27 48.46
C ASP A 333 -3.42 26.90 47.76
N ARG A 334 -3.03 25.80 48.45
CA ARG A 334 -3.05 24.43 47.93
C ARG A 334 -4.40 23.94 47.38
N GLU A 335 -5.51 24.48 47.88
CA GLU A 335 -6.86 24.11 47.41
C GLU A 335 -7.26 24.80 46.10
N ARG A 336 -6.66 25.94 45.78
CA ARG A 336 -6.99 26.75 44.59
C ARG A 336 -6.01 26.50 43.43
N LEU A 337 -4.75 26.22 43.74
CA LEU A 337 -3.68 26.09 42.75
C LEU A 337 -3.56 24.64 42.26
N PRO A 338 -3.16 24.41 41.00
CA PRO A 338 -3.02 23.06 40.46
C PRO A 338 -1.92 22.31 41.20
N ALA A 339 -2.23 21.12 41.73
CA ALA A 339 -1.26 20.24 42.35
C ALA A 339 -0.38 19.51 41.33
N GLU A 340 -0.90 19.30 40.13
CA GLU A 340 -0.27 18.53 39.06
C GLU A 340 -0.54 19.16 37.69
N GLY A 341 0.30 18.87 36.71
CA GLY A 341 0.13 19.30 35.33
C GLY A 341 1.03 18.54 34.37
N VAL A 342 0.79 18.72 33.08
CA VAL A 342 1.62 18.19 32.00
C VAL A 342 2.38 19.35 31.35
N MET A 343 3.71 19.31 31.41
CA MET A 343 4.60 20.31 30.83
C MET A 343 5.22 19.78 29.55
N LYS A 344 4.95 20.45 28.42
CA LYS A 344 5.61 20.20 27.14
C LYS A 344 6.72 21.21 26.96
N ILE A 345 7.96 20.74 26.83
CA ILE A 345 9.17 21.57 26.72
C ILE A 345 9.72 21.46 25.30
N THR A 346 9.79 22.60 24.60
CA THR A 346 10.33 22.69 23.24
C THR A 346 11.72 23.33 23.29
N SER A 347 12.71 22.72 22.64
CA SER A 347 14.10 23.22 22.64
C SER A 347 14.78 23.01 21.29
N SER A 348 15.75 23.86 20.96
CA SER A 348 16.54 23.72 19.72
C SER A 348 17.33 22.40 19.67
N ALA A 349 17.71 21.86 20.82
CA ALA A 349 18.54 20.66 20.96
C ALA A 349 17.88 19.40 20.38
N GLY A 350 16.57 19.19 20.59
CA GLY A 350 15.84 18.03 20.05
C GLY A 350 15.78 18.03 18.52
N MET A 351 15.50 19.19 17.94
CA MET A 351 15.44 19.37 16.49
C MET A 351 16.80 19.23 15.79
N LYS A 352 17.87 19.67 16.46
CA LYS A 352 19.26 19.46 16.00
C LYS A 352 19.64 17.98 15.96
N LEU A 353 19.06 17.15 16.84
CA LEU A 353 19.25 15.70 16.80
C LEU A 353 18.49 15.05 15.63
N LEU A 354 17.21 15.41 15.45
CA LEU A 354 16.37 14.91 14.34
C LEU A 354 16.99 15.25 12.97
N SER A 355 17.61 16.42 12.85
CA SER A 355 18.37 16.85 11.68
C SER A 355 19.48 15.89 11.26
N LYS A 356 20.32 15.50 12.23
CA LYS A 356 21.45 14.59 12.00
C LYS A 356 20.98 13.21 11.56
N ILE A 357 19.77 12.82 11.95
CA ILE A 357 19.17 11.52 11.63
C ILE A 357 18.50 11.55 10.25
N ASN A 358 17.73 12.59 9.93
CA ASN A 358 16.90 12.60 8.71
C ASN A 358 17.39 13.52 7.58
N ASN A 359 18.55 14.20 7.72
CA ASN A 359 18.99 15.27 6.80
C ASN A 359 17.83 16.24 6.47
N ALA A 360 16.96 16.49 7.46
CA ALA A 360 15.56 16.78 7.17
C ALA A 360 15.24 18.27 6.98
N PHE A 361 15.94 19.17 7.66
CA PHE A 361 15.60 20.60 7.68
C PHE A 361 16.88 21.44 7.61
N GLU A 362 16.80 22.73 7.29
CA GLU A 362 17.97 23.65 7.30
C GLU A 362 17.81 24.82 8.29
N ARG A 363 16.57 25.09 8.75
CA ARG A 363 16.18 26.23 9.59
C ARG A 363 15.65 25.78 10.98
N PHE A 364 16.46 25.01 11.71
CA PHE A 364 16.00 24.28 12.92
C PHE A 364 15.55 25.16 14.08
N ASP A 365 16.31 26.21 14.37
CA ASP A 365 16.05 27.07 15.54
C ASP A 365 14.77 27.89 15.32
N GLU A 366 14.52 28.33 14.08
CA GLU A 366 13.32 29.08 13.68
C GLU A 366 12.09 28.19 13.71
N MET A 367 12.16 26.97 13.18
CA MET A 367 11.05 26.02 13.19
C MET A 367 10.68 25.55 14.61
N ALA A 368 11.67 25.25 15.46
CA ALA A 368 11.45 24.88 16.86
C ALA A 368 10.80 26.04 17.65
N THR A 369 11.27 27.27 17.41
CA THR A 369 10.70 28.48 18.01
C THR A 369 9.26 28.68 17.57
N CYS A 370 8.99 28.55 16.26
CA CYS A 370 7.68 28.75 15.69
C CYS A 370 6.67 27.74 16.26
N MET A 371 6.92 26.43 16.10
CA MET A 371 6.01 25.37 16.57
C MET A 371 5.69 25.46 18.07
N GLY A 372 6.72 25.68 18.91
CA GLY A 372 6.54 25.84 20.35
C GLY A 372 5.70 27.07 20.72
N ASN A 373 5.87 28.18 20.00
CA ASN A 373 5.10 29.39 20.22
C ASN A 373 3.68 29.29 19.64
N THR A 374 3.47 28.58 18.54
CA THR A 374 2.15 28.36 17.94
C THR A 374 1.23 27.65 18.93
N GLU A 375 1.66 26.52 19.49
CA GLU A 375 0.85 25.78 20.46
C GLU A 375 0.58 26.58 21.73
N PHE A 376 1.60 27.28 22.25
CA PHE A 376 1.46 28.15 23.42
C PHE A 376 0.39 29.22 23.20
N ASN A 377 0.47 29.94 22.08
CA ASN A 377 -0.46 31.04 21.79
C ASN A 377 -1.87 30.52 21.50
N PHE A 378 -2.00 29.41 20.77
CA PHE A 378 -3.30 28.78 20.53
C PHE A 378 -4.01 28.44 21.85
N LEU A 379 -3.33 27.69 22.74
CA LEU A 379 -3.91 27.24 24.00
C LEU A 379 -4.16 28.39 24.98
N GLN A 380 -3.32 29.43 24.97
CA GLN A 380 -3.54 30.63 25.78
C GLN A 380 -4.84 31.37 25.39
N HIS A 381 -5.20 31.38 24.11
CA HIS A 381 -6.35 32.13 23.60
C HIS A 381 -7.60 31.25 23.38
N ALA A 382 -7.49 29.92 23.43
CA ALA A 382 -8.60 28.99 23.15
C ALA A 382 -9.83 29.20 24.04
N GLU A 383 -9.65 29.43 25.34
CA GLU A 383 -10.78 29.73 26.24
C GLU A 383 -11.38 31.12 25.97
N ALA A 384 -10.53 32.15 25.87
CA ALA A 384 -10.97 33.54 25.73
C ALA A 384 -11.68 33.82 24.40
N SER A 385 -11.33 33.07 23.35
CA SER A 385 -11.94 33.13 22.02
C SER A 385 -13.26 32.35 21.92
N GLY A 386 -13.64 31.59 22.95
CA GLY A 386 -14.80 30.71 22.96
C GLY A 386 -14.60 29.38 22.22
N PHE A 387 -13.44 29.16 21.60
CA PHE A 387 -13.13 27.91 20.87
C PHE A 387 -13.23 26.67 21.76
N ALA A 388 -12.67 26.74 22.97
CA ALA A 388 -12.69 25.64 23.94
C ALA A 388 -14.11 25.23 24.42
N SER A 389 -15.13 26.04 24.12
CA SER A 389 -16.53 25.68 24.42
C SER A 389 -17.18 24.79 23.35
N GLU A 390 -16.58 24.74 22.15
CA GLU A 390 -17.08 23.94 21.03
C GLU A 390 -16.19 22.74 20.72
N VAL A 391 -14.89 22.87 20.97
CA VAL A 391 -13.87 21.86 20.70
C VAL A 391 -13.13 21.57 21.99
N PRO A 392 -13.08 20.31 22.45
CA PRO A 392 -12.40 19.95 23.69
C PRO A 392 -10.89 20.06 23.49
N VAL A 393 -10.27 21.06 24.12
CA VAL A 393 -8.82 21.29 24.13
C VAL A 393 -8.29 21.19 25.56
N CYS A 394 -7.01 20.85 25.73
CA CYS A 394 -6.37 20.85 27.05
C CYS A 394 -6.43 22.24 27.67
N ARG A 395 -6.84 22.32 28.93
CA ARG A 395 -6.80 23.59 29.67
C ARG A 395 -5.37 24.07 29.85
N PHE A 396 -5.13 25.31 29.44
CA PHE A 396 -3.86 26.01 29.63
C PHE A 396 -3.70 26.51 31.08
N ILE A 397 -2.62 26.08 31.75
CA ILE A 397 -2.30 26.51 33.12
C ILE A 397 -1.33 27.69 33.11
N GLY A 398 -0.31 27.65 32.24
CA GLY A 398 0.71 28.68 32.10
C GLY A 398 1.91 28.20 31.32
N GLY A 399 2.91 29.05 31.15
CA GLY A 399 4.15 28.69 30.46
C GLY A 399 4.97 29.88 30.02
N ARG A 400 5.90 29.63 29.10
CA ARG A 400 6.84 30.62 28.56
C ARG A 400 7.08 30.37 27.07
N LEU A 401 6.98 31.43 26.27
CA LEU A 401 7.36 31.43 24.86
C LEU A 401 8.85 31.10 24.69
N PHE A 402 9.15 30.37 23.63
CA PHE A 402 10.51 30.06 23.19
C PHE A 402 11.24 31.34 22.77
N GLY A 403 12.52 31.48 23.17
CA GLY A 403 13.39 32.58 22.73
C GLY A 403 13.32 33.82 23.62
N VAL A 404 12.41 33.86 24.60
CA VAL A 404 12.30 34.98 25.55
C VAL A 404 13.55 35.03 26.43
N ASP A 405 14.06 36.24 26.65
CA ASP A 405 15.28 36.51 27.43
C ASP A 405 16.56 35.83 26.89
N GLY A 406 16.57 35.45 25.60
CA GLY A 406 17.71 34.78 24.96
C GLY A 406 17.82 33.29 25.28
N ILE A 407 16.76 32.68 25.83
CA ILE A 407 16.71 31.26 26.18
C ILE A 407 16.21 30.46 24.96
N GLU A 408 17.01 29.54 24.44
CA GLU A 408 16.65 28.64 23.31
C GLU A 408 15.71 27.48 23.70
N ALA A 409 14.75 27.77 24.57
CA ALA A 409 13.72 26.82 24.99
C ALA A 409 12.46 27.56 25.44
N GLY A 410 11.31 26.92 25.27
CA GLY A 410 10.01 27.35 25.77
C GLY A 410 9.25 26.17 26.37
N TYR A 411 8.18 26.45 27.09
CA TYR A 411 7.33 25.40 27.66
C TYR A 411 5.88 25.83 27.85
N THR A 412 4.99 24.85 27.74
CA THR A 412 3.54 24.98 27.95
C THR A 412 3.12 23.99 29.03
N ILE A 413 2.42 24.47 30.06
CA ILE A 413 1.88 23.66 31.16
C ILE A 413 0.37 23.56 30.98
N LEU A 414 -0.11 22.33 30.90
CA LEU A 414 -1.48 21.92 30.67
C LEU A 414 -2.03 21.18 31.87
N GLU A 415 -3.35 21.11 31.98
CA GLU A 415 -3.99 20.24 32.98
C GLU A 415 -3.60 18.77 32.80
N ALA A 416 -3.42 18.08 33.92
CA ALA A 416 -3.31 16.63 33.91
C ALA A 416 -4.71 16.03 33.74
N ILE A 417 -4.86 15.11 32.79
CA ILE A 417 -6.11 14.42 32.50
C ILE A 417 -5.90 12.93 32.80
N ASP A 418 -6.70 12.40 33.71
CA ASP A 418 -6.72 10.98 34.05
C ASP A 418 -7.62 10.18 33.08
N ASP A 419 -7.44 8.86 33.06
CA ASP A 419 -8.28 7.91 32.32
C ASP A 419 -8.35 8.17 30.80
N ILE A 420 -7.18 8.43 30.20
CA ILE A 420 -7.00 8.65 28.77
C ILE A 420 -6.33 7.46 28.09
N HIS A 421 -6.70 7.22 26.84
CA HIS A 421 -6.12 6.23 25.94
C HIS A 421 -5.53 6.96 24.73
N ASN A 422 -4.38 6.48 24.26
CA ASN A 422 -3.74 6.97 23.05
C ASN A 422 -3.86 5.89 21.97
N LEU A 423 -4.47 6.23 20.83
CA LEU A 423 -4.65 5.35 19.68
C LEU A 423 -3.66 5.74 18.60
N HIS A 424 -3.16 4.76 17.85
CA HIS A 424 -2.14 4.96 16.83
C HIS A 424 -2.70 4.81 15.41
N VAL A 425 -1.90 5.11 14.39
CA VAL A 425 -2.29 4.98 12.97
C VAL A 425 -2.61 3.54 12.54
N PHE A 426 -2.13 2.53 13.28
CA PHE A 426 -2.46 1.13 13.04
C PHE A 426 -3.74 0.69 13.78
N ASP A 427 -4.29 1.51 14.67
CA ASP A 427 -5.58 1.25 15.32
C ASP A 427 -6.69 1.72 14.38
N GLU A 428 -7.50 0.77 13.91
CA GLU A 428 -8.65 1.07 13.04
C GLU A 428 -9.82 1.55 13.90
N LEU A 429 -10.26 2.79 13.67
CA LEU A 429 -11.34 3.38 14.45
C LEU A 429 -12.69 2.75 14.10
N SER A 430 -13.56 2.66 15.10
CA SER A 430 -14.96 2.28 14.92
C SER A 430 -15.72 3.35 14.11
N GLU A 431 -16.91 3.00 13.66
CA GLU A 431 -17.82 3.96 13.02
C GLU A 431 -18.17 5.13 13.96
N TYR A 432 -18.37 4.84 15.26
CA TYR A 432 -18.68 5.84 16.27
C TYR A 432 -17.52 6.82 16.47
N SER A 433 -16.30 6.32 16.75
CA SER A 433 -15.11 7.16 16.96
C SER A 433 -14.77 7.99 15.72
N THR A 434 -14.92 7.40 14.54
CA THR A 434 -14.68 8.11 13.27
C THR A 434 -15.71 9.23 13.09
N MET A 435 -16.98 8.95 13.35
CA MET A 435 -18.06 9.94 13.23
C MET A 435 -17.85 11.12 14.19
N GLU A 436 -17.46 10.85 15.43
CA GLU A 436 -17.17 11.90 16.42
C GLU A 436 -16.00 12.79 15.97
N GLY A 437 -14.93 12.20 15.45
CA GLY A 437 -13.79 12.95 14.90
C GLY A 437 -14.18 13.82 13.70
N VAL A 438 -15.00 13.31 12.79
CA VAL A 438 -15.54 14.07 11.66
C VAL A 438 -16.39 15.26 12.13
N GLN A 439 -17.24 15.05 13.14
CA GLN A 439 -18.07 16.11 13.71
C GLN A 439 -17.24 17.19 14.45
N ILE A 440 -16.16 16.79 15.14
CA ILE A 440 -15.20 17.72 15.74
C ILE A 440 -14.55 18.61 14.67
N LEU A 441 -14.12 18.02 13.54
CA LEU A 441 -13.56 18.78 12.42
C LEU A 441 -14.57 19.75 11.80
N ALA A 442 -15.83 19.34 11.68
CA ALA A 442 -16.91 20.22 11.22
C ALA A 442 -17.16 21.37 12.21
N ARG A 443 -17.07 21.14 13.53
CA ARG A 443 -17.17 22.19 14.57
C ARG A 443 -16.03 23.21 14.47
N ILE A 444 -14.80 22.76 14.26
CA ILE A 444 -13.64 23.65 14.06
C ILE A 444 -13.87 24.57 12.85
N ALA A 445 -14.32 24.00 11.72
CA ALA A 445 -14.65 24.75 10.53
C ALA A 445 -15.79 25.75 10.76
N ALA A 446 -16.88 25.30 11.39
CA ALA A 446 -18.04 26.15 11.67
C ALA A 446 -17.71 27.29 12.63
N TYR A 447 -16.91 27.04 13.67
CA TYR A 447 -16.41 28.08 14.58
C TYR A 447 -15.66 29.16 13.80
N SER A 448 -14.76 28.76 12.90
CA SER A 448 -13.92 29.70 12.13
C SER A 448 -14.75 30.57 11.19
N LEU A 449 -15.77 29.99 10.54
CA LEU A 449 -16.69 30.73 9.67
C LEU A 449 -17.52 31.75 10.46
N ARG A 450 -18.00 31.39 11.66
CA ARG A 450 -18.76 32.29 12.53
C ARG A 450 -17.88 33.35 13.20
N ASN A 451 -16.62 33.04 13.47
CA ASN A 451 -15.70 33.89 14.24
C ASN A 451 -14.33 34.12 13.53
N PRO A 452 -14.26 34.79 12.37
CA PRO A 452 -13.00 34.95 11.63
C PRO A 452 -11.88 35.67 12.39
N GLU A 453 -12.21 36.64 13.25
CA GLU A 453 -11.20 37.32 14.09
C GLU A 453 -10.68 36.42 15.22
N GLY A 454 -11.55 35.57 15.78
CA GLY A 454 -11.15 34.53 16.72
C GLY A 454 -10.21 33.52 16.06
N ALA A 455 -10.53 33.14 14.82
CA ALA A 455 -9.69 32.28 14.00
C ALA A 455 -8.29 32.84 13.77
N ARG A 456 -8.18 34.13 13.41
CA ARG A 456 -6.90 34.83 13.26
C ARG A 456 -6.11 34.94 14.56
N THR A 457 -6.79 35.18 15.68
CA THR A 457 -6.14 35.29 17.00
C THR A 457 -5.50 33.95 17.40
N LEU A 458 -6.19 32.84 17.12
CA LEU A 458 -5.71 31.49 17.43
C LEU A 458 -4.55 31.02 16.50
N SER A 459 -4.33 31.72 15.39
CA SER A 459 -3.33 31.41 14.37
C SER A 459 -2.27 32.51 14.18
N GLU A 460 -2.16 33.45 15.13
CA GLU A 460 -1.30 34.65 15.03
C GLU A 460 0.19 34.34 14.80
N ASN A 461 0.64 33.13 15.17
CA ASN A 461 2.00 32.64 14.93
C ASN A 461 1.97 31.36 14.08
N GLU A 462 1.36 31.40 12.91
CA GLU A 462 1.25 30.24 12.03
C GLU A 462 2.61 29.79 11.46
N VAL A 463 2.84 28.46 11.49
CA VAL A 463 4.07 27.82 11.00
C VAL A 463 4.01 27.54 9.49
N PHE A 464 2.89 27.82 8.82
CA PHE A 464 2.57 27.28 7.49
C PHE A 464 3.70 27.48 6.47
N ASP A 465 4.15 28.72 6.28
CA ASP A 465 5.18 29.02 5.27
C ASP A 465 6.54 28.41 5.65
N GLU A 466 6.91 28.34 6.94
CA GLU A 466 8.20 27.79 7.37
C GLU A 466 8.21 26.25 7.37
N PHE A 467 7.12 25.64 7.80
CA PHE A 467 6.95 24.19 7.85
C PHE A 467 6.77 23.62 6.44
N PHE A 468 5.76 24.07 5.68
CA PHE A 468 5.45 23.50 4.36
C PHE A 468 6.50 23.82 3.30
N SER A 469 7.23 24.95 3.40
CA SER A 469 8.29 25.28 2.43
C SER A 469 9.40 24.25 2.36
N ASP A 470 9.68 23.56 3.47
CA ASP A 470 10.71 22.55 3.52
C ASP A 470 10.23 21.20 2.95
N PHE A 471 8.99 20.82 3.25
CA PHE A 471 8.39 19.55 2.76
C PHE A 471 8.16 19.53 1.25
N ILE A 472 7.78 20.66 0.65
CA ILE A 472 7.51 20.74 -0.79
C ILE A 472 8.75 21.07 -1.62
N ARG A 473 9.95 21.05 -1.02
CA ARG A 473 11.21 21.20 -1.78
C ARG A 473 11.31 20.06 -2.80
N PRO A 474 11.67 20.35 -4.06
CA PRO A 474 11.76 19.32 -5.10
C PRO A 474 12.66 18.14 -4.71
N GLU A 475 13.77 18.40 -4.02
CA GLU A 475 14.71 17.37 -3.55
C GLU A 475 14.10 16.44 -2.48
N LYS A 476 13.17 16.95 -1.66
CA LYS A 476 12.47 16.19 -0.60
C LYS A 476 11.34 15.37 -1.18
N LEU A 477 10.55 15.97 -2.05
CA LEU A 477 9.53 15.27 -2.81
C LEU A 477 10.14 14.15 -3.65
N GLU A 478 11.26 14.41 -4.34
CA GLU A 478 11.99 13.39 -5.13
C GLU A 478 12.44 12.22 -4.25
N LYS A 479 13.01 12.49 -3.07
CA LYS A 479 13.35 11.44 -2.09
C LYS A 479 12.11 10.67 -1.65
N GLY A 480 10.99 11.33 -1.38
CA GLY A 480 9.73 10.69 -1.03
C GLY A 480 9.23 9.74 -2.13
N PHE A 481 9.32 10.16 -3.40
CA PHE A 481 8.98 9.32 -4.55
C PHE A 481 9.89 8.09 -4.65
N VAL A 482 11.20 8.23 -4.43
CA VAL A 482 12.12 7.07 -4.43
C VAL A 482 11.70 6.03 -3.38
N HIS A 483 11.35 6.44 -2.16
CA HIS A 483 10.89 5.51 -1.12
C HIS A 483 9.59 4.81 -1.50
N LEU A 484 8.67 5.53 -2.17
CA LEU A 484 7.42 4.94 -2.68
C LEU A 484 7.69 3.96 -3.82
N GLU A 485 8.60 4.29 -4.75
CA GLU A 485 9.04 3.44 -5.87
C GLU A 485 9.66 2.13 -5.36
N GLU A 486 10.49 2.19 -4.32
CA GLU A 486 11.08 1.01 -3.68
C GLU A 486 10.03 0.15 -2.95
N ARG A 487 9.06 0.79 -2.28
CA ARG A 487 8.05 0.09 -1.47
C ARG A 487 6.95 -0.55 -2.30
N PHE A 488 6.61 0.07 -3.43
CA PHE A 488 5.54 -0.32 -4.35
C PHE A 488 6.10 -0.44 -5.78
N PRO A 489 6.99 -1.41 -6.06
CA PRO A 489 7.61 -1.57 -7.38
C PRO A 489 6.59 -1.98 -8.46
N ASP A 490 5.42 -2.48 -8.06
CA ASP A 490 4.30 -2.76 -8.95
C ASP A 490 3.54 -1.50 -9.41
N LYS A 491 3.90 -0.32 -8.87
CA LYS A 491 3.20 0.97 -9.06
C LYS A 491 4.07 2.08 -9.66
N LEU A 492 5.22 1.74 -10.23
CA LEU A 492 6.18 2.71 -10.78
C LEU A 492 5.58 3.63 -11.86
N ARG A 493 4.63 3.13 -12.65
CA ARG A 493 4.03 3.89 -13.75
C ARG A 493 3.08 4.97 -13.26
N GLU A 494 2.27 4.63 -12.26
CA GLU A 494 1.39 5.54 -11.54
C GLU A 494 2.22 6.60 -10.80
N LEU A 495 3.30 6.18 -10.15
CA LEU A 495 4.24 7.08 -9.47
C LEU A 495 4.86 8.09 -10.44
N GLU A 496 5.31 7.66 -11.62
CA GLU A 496 5.88 8.57 -12.63
C GLU A 496 4.84 9.55 -13.18
N THR A 497 3.58 9.11 -13.30
CA THR A 497 2.46 9.96 -13.74
C THR A 497 2.18 11.06 -12.72
N ILE A 498 2.05 10.68 -11.44
CA ILE A 498 1.89 11.59 -10.31
C ILE A 498 3.06 12.57 -10.24
N LYS A 499 4.28 12.05 -10.24
CA LYS A 499 5.53 12.82 -10.22
C LYS A 499 5.57 13.85 -11.34
N THR A 500 5.14 13.46 -12.55
CA THR A 500 5.09 14.35 -13.71
C THR A 500 4.08 15.47 -13.55
N GLN A 501 2.87 15.21 -13.04
CA GLN A 501 1.87 16.25 -12.80
C GLN A 501 2.28 17.19 -11.65
N MET A 502 2.98 16.65 -10.65
CA MET A 502 3.49 17.43 -9.52
C MET A 502 4.72 18.29 -9.86
N LYS A 503 5.35 18.11 -11.04
CA LYS A 503 6.46 18.98 -11.50
C LYS A 503 6.08 20.46 -11.57
N HIS A 504 4.80 20.81 -11.51
CA HIS A 504 4.32 22.20 -11.49
C HIS A 504 4.19 22.80 -10.07
N LEU A 505 4.16 21.97 -9.01
CA LEU A 505 4.06 22.38 -7.60
C LEU A 505 5.44 22.65 -6.97
N LYS A 506 6.29 23.41 -7.65
CA LYS A 506 7.70 23.64 -7.26
C LYS A 506 7.92 24.71 -6.18
N SER A 507 6.86 25.27 -5.61
CA SER A 507 6.97 26.36 -4.62
C SER A 507 5.75 26.45 -3.70
N VAL A 508 5.98 27.00 -2.50
CA VAL A 508 4.93 27.34 -1.52
C VAL A 508 3.82 28.16 -2.15
N GLY A 509 4.19 29.14 -2.98
CA GLY A 509 3.21 29.99 -3.65
C GLY A 509 2.31 29.22 -4.63
N THR A 510 2.79 28.17 -5.28
CA THR A 510 1.94 27.34 -6.15
C THR A 510 1.09 26.38 -5.34
N PHE A 511 1.63 25.81 -4.27
CA PHE A 511 0.88 24.97 -3.32
C PHE A 511 -0.28 25.75 -2.69
N LYS A 512 0.01 26.94 -2.13
CA LYS A 512 -0.99 27.83 -1.53
C LYS A 512 -2.09 28.20 -2.53
N ARG A 513 -1.73 28.59 -3.76
CA ARG A 513 -2.72 28.86 -4.83
C ARG A 513 -3.61 27.68 -5.15
N PHE A 514 -3.10 26.44 -5.09
CA PHE A 514 -3.91 25.26 -5.29
C PHE A 514 -4.88 25.05 -4.12
N MET A 515 -4.39 25.16 -2.88
CA MET A 515 -5.22 25.02 -1.68
C MET A 515 -6.30 26.11 -1.59
N ASP A 516 -5.98 27.34 -1.97
CA ASP A 516 -6.91 28.47 -2.06
C ASP A 516 -7.97 28.26 -3.16
N ALA A 517 -7.63 27.51 -4.22
CA ALA A 517 -8.56 27.21 -5.31
C ALA A 517 -9.60 26.15 -4.92
N THR A 518 -9.28 25.28 -3.96
CA THR A 518 -10.19 24.23 -3.46
C THR A 518 -10.99 24.68 -2.23
N CYS A 519 -10.57 25.75 -1.55
CA CYS A 519 -11.36 26.42 -0.51
C CYS A 519 -10.96 27.90 -0.42
N LYS A 520 -11.94 28.80 -0.57
CA LYS A 520 -11.70 30.26 -0.50
C LYS A 520 -11.75 30.83 0.92
N PHE A 521 -12.19 30.03 1.90
CA PHE A 521 -12.39 30.45 3.27
C PHE A 521 -11.32 29.81 4.14
N PRO A 522 -10.22 30.53 4.43
CA PRO A 522 -9.23 30.01 5.37
C PRO A 522 -9.86 29.88 6.75
N ILE A 523 -9.86 28.66 7.29
CA ILE A 523 -10.32 28.36 8.65
C ILE A 523 -9.13 27.97 9.52
N ILE A 524 -9.32 27.92 10.85
CA ILE A 524 -8.34 27.22 11.68
C ILE A 524 -8.33 25.74 11.26
N VAL A 525 -7.14 25.24 10.98
CA VAL A 525 -6.88 23.80 10.88
C VAL A 525 -5.90 23.40 11.97
N HIS A 526 -6.06 22.21 12.51
CA HIS A 526 -5.10 21.58 13.42
C HIS A 526 -3.73 21.41 12.76
N GLY A 527 -3.72 21.03 11.47
CA GLY A 527 -2.52 20.89 10.65
C GLY A 527 -1.83 19.53 10.79
N ASP A 528 -2.05 18.83 11.89
CA ASP A 528 -1.56 17.45 12.16
C ASP A 528 -2.65 16.58 12.81
N MET A 529 -3.87 16.55 12.24
CA MET A 529 -4.96 15.75 12.80
C MET A 529 -4.86 14.25 12.43
N TRP A 530 -4.67 13.39 13.43
CA TRP A 530 -4.70 11.92 13.34
C TRP A 530 -5.00 11.32 14.73
N PRO A 531 -5.36 10.02 14.86
CA PRO A 531 -5.76 9.43 16.14
C PRO A 531 -4.79 9.62 17.30
N GLY A 532 -3.48 9.69 17.03
CA GLY A 532 -2.43 9.85 18.04
C GLY A 532 -2.37 11.24 18.69
N ASN A 533 -2.97 12.24 18.06
CA ASN A 533 -3.10 13.60 18.58
C ASN A 533 -4.46 13.83 19.27
N ILE A 534 -5.25 12.76 19.45
CA ILE A 534 -6.50 12.79 20.19
C ILE A 534 -6.32 11.95 21.46
N LEU A 535 -6.68 12.53 22.60
CA LEU A 535 -6.79 11.79 23.86
C LEU A 535 -8.19 11.20 23.93
N TRP A 536 -8.27 9.87 23.97
CA TRP A 536 -9.52 9.12 23.92
C TRP A 536 -9.96 8.68 25.32
N GLN A 537 -11.26 8.64 25.56
CA GLN A 537 -11.85 8.02 26.75
C GLN A 537 -12.67 6.81 26.34
N LYS A 538 -12.50 5.70 27.06
CA LYS A 538 -13.26 4.48 26.77
C LYS A 538 -14.71 4.65 27.21
N THR A 539 -15.65 4.35 26.32
CA THR A 539 -17.10 4.43 26.58
C THR A 539 -17.59 3.18 27.32
N GLU A 540 -18.81 3.25 27.89
CA GLU A 540 -19.43 2.09 28.58
C GLU A 540 -19.59 0.87 27.65
N ASP A 541 -19.84 1.11 26.36
CA ASP A 541 -20.00 0.06 25.33
C ASP A 541 -18.65 -0.49 24.82
N GLY A 542 -17.53 0.04 25.31
CA GLY A 542 -16.17 -0.40 24.96
C GLY A 542 -15.55 0.30 23.77
N ASP A 543 -16.22 1.33 23.22
CA ASP A 543 -15.74 2.19 22.14
C ASP A 543 -14.83 3.32 22.67
N TYR A 544 -14.34 4.20 21.80
CA TYR A 544 -13.48 5.33 22.17
C TYR A 544 -14.12 6.67 21.80
N GLY A 545 -14.44 7.48 22.81
CA GLY A 545 -14.94 8.85 22.65
C GLY A 545 -13.82 9.90 22.75
N ILE A 546 -13.99 11.04 22.10
CA ILE A 546 -13.01 12.13 22.11
C ILE A 546 -13.04 12.87 23.45
N ARG A 547 -11.95 12.75 24.23
CA ARG A 547 -11.82 13.48 25.50
C ARG A 547 -11.22 14.86 25.29
N VAL A 548 -10.14 14.95 24.50
CA VAL A 548 -9.42 16.18 24.16
C VAL A 548 -8.69 16.01 22.82
N VAL A 549 -8.71 17.06 21.99
CA VAL A 549 -7.81 17.24 20.84
C VAL A 549 -6.56 17.98 21.31
N ALA A 550 -5.40 17.36 21.13
CA ALA A 550 -4.11 17.83 21.64
C ALA A 550 -3.11 18.03 20.51
N ASP A 551 -1.96 18.63 20.84
CA ASP A 551 -0.84 18.86 19.91
C ASP A 551 -1.11 19.87 18.78
N TRP A 552 -1.53 21.09 19.16
CA TRP A 552 -1.83 22.20 18.25
C TRP A 552 -0.59 22.93 17.72
N GLN A 553 0.57 22.27 17.68
CA GLN A 553 1.86 22.88 17.29
C GLN A 553 1.95 23.25 15.80
N THR A 554 1.08 22.70 14.96
CA THR A 554 1.00 22.96 13.52
C THR A 554 -0.24 23.77 13.11
N THR A 555 -0.98 24.32 14.07
CA THR A 555 -2.23 25.04 13.77
C THR A 555 -1.97 26.30 12.94
N HIS A 556 -2.81 26.54 11.95
CA HIS A 556 -2.68 27.66 11.02
C HIS A 556 -4.02 27.95 10.34
N LEU A 557 -4.07 29.03 9.54
CA LEU A 557 -5.21 29.29 8.67
C LEU A 557 -5.06 28.51 7.36
N GLY A 558 -5.88 27.49 7.19
CA GLY A 558 -5.74 26.52 6.10
C GLY A 558 -7.06 26.06 5.50
N ASN A 559 -6.96 25.02 4.69
CA ASN A 559 -8.11 24.41 4.02
C ASN A 559 -8.73 23.33 4.93
N PRO A 560 -10.05 23.33 5.18
CA PRO A 560 -10.69 22.38 6.08
C PRO A 560 -10.48 20.91 5.70
N LEU A 561 -10.26 20.65 4.41
CA LEU A 561 -10.04 19.31 3.89
C LEU A 561 -8.69 18.74 4.32
N GLU A 562 -7.76 19.57 4.82
CA GLU A 562 -6.45 19.10 5.27
C GLU A 562 -6.55 18.08 6.39
N ASP A 563 -7.24 18.46 7.45
CA ASP A 563 -7.43 17.59 8.61
C ASP A 563 -8.45 16.50 8.34
N LEU A 564 -9.48 16.77 7.54
CA LEU A 564 -10.49 15.76 7.19
C LEU A 564 -9.87 14.63 6.38
N THR A 565 -9.08 14.96 5.36
CA THR A 565 -8.33 13.98 4.58
C THR A 565 -7.37 13.20 5.47
N ARG A 566 -6.54 13.89 6.28
CA ARG A 566 -5.55 13.23 7.14
C ARG A 566 -6.19 12.32 8.17
N PHE A 567 -7.26 12.77 8.82
CA PHE A 567 -7.97 11.98 9.82
C PHE A 567 -8.63 10.74 9.22
N LEU A 568 -9.36 10.86 8.11
CA LEU A 568 -10.02 9.71 7.48
C LEU A 568 -9.02 8.68 6.95
N SER A 569 -7.92 9.15 6.33
CA SER A 569 -6.90 8.28 5.74
C SER A 569 -6.03 7.55 6.77
N THR A 570 -5.88 8.11 7.97
CA THR A 570 -5.12 7.48 9.07
C THR A 570 -6.01 6.63 9.97
N SER A 571 -7.29 6.99 10.14
CA SER A 571 -8.22 6.31 11.06
C SER A 571 -8.89 5.06 10.49
N LEU A 572 -9.20 5.03 9.19
CA LEU A 572 -9.99 3.95 8.58
C LEU A 572 -9.13 2.82 8.02
N SER A 573 -9.68 1.61 7.98
CA SER A 573 -9.14 0.52 7.17
C SER A 573 -9.24 0.86 5.68
N ALA A 574 -8.39 0.25 4.83
CA ALA A 574 -8.46 0.44 3.37
C ALA A 574 -9.84 0.09 2.79
N LYS A 575 -10.50 -0.91 3.39
CA LYS A 575 -11.84 -1.35 2.99
C LYS A 575 -12.89 -0.31 3.39
N ASP A 576 -12.92 0.09 4.66
CA ASP A 576 -13.94 1.02 5.17
C ASP A 576 -13.78 2.40 4.54
N TYR A 577 -12.55 2.84 4.27
CA TYR A 577 -12.31 4.07 3.51
C TYR A 577 -13.00 4.01 2.14
N ASN A 578 -12.82 2.93 1.38
CA ASN A 578 -13.45 2.80 0.06
C ASN A 578 -14.98 2.69 0.11
N GLU A 579 -15.52 1.95 1.08
CA GLU A 579 -16.96 1.68 1.16
C GLU A 579 -17.75 2.82 1.82
N ARG A 580 -17.12 3.59 2.73
CA ARG A 580 -17.83 4.51 3.64
C ARG A 580 -17.32 5.94 3.64
N ARG A 581 -16.29 6.30 2.87
CA ARG A 581 -15.80 7.70 2.82
C ARG A 581 -16.93 8.69 2.55
N ASP A 582 -17.80 8.45 1.57
CA ASP A 582 -18.88 9.39 1.23
C ASP A 582 -19.88 9.57 2.36
N HIS A 583 -20.11 8.52 3.15
CA HIS A 583 -20.91 8.62 4.35
C HIS A 583 -20.30 9.62 5.36
N TYR A 584 -18.99 9.59 5.58
CA TYR A 584 -18.30 10.54 6.45
C TYR A 584 -18.21 11.95 5.86
N LEU A 585 -18.02 12.09 4.55
CA LEU A 585 -18.05 13.40 3.89
C LEU A 585 -19.44 14.05 4.00
N HIS A 586 -20.51 13.27 3.83
CA HIS A 586 -21.87 13.74 4.04
C HIS A 586 -22.07 14.20 5.48
N ALA A 587 -21.66 13.38 6.46
CA ALA A 587 -21.77 13.75 7.86
C ALA A 587 -20.99 15.03 8.21
N TYR A 588 -19.79 15.21 7.65
CA TYR A 588 -19.02 16.44 7.75
C TYR A 588 -19.79 17.64 7.18
N TYR A 589 -20.28 17.52 5.94
CA TYR A 589 -20.97 18.58 5.22
C TYR A 589 -22.28 18.99 5.90
N ASP A 590 -23.09 18.02 6.34
CA ASP A 590 -24.36 18.25 7.02
C ASP A 590 -24.13 18.93 8.37
N THR A 591 -23.16 18.45 9.15
CA THR A 591 -22.80 19.05 10.46
C THR A 591 -22.27 20.48 10.27
N LEU A 592 -21.40 20.70 9.28
CA LEU A 592 -20.89 22.04 8.97
C LEU A 592 -22.02 22.98 8.55
N THR A 593 -22.93 22.52 7.68
CA THR A 593 -24.07 23.29 7.18
C THR A 593 -25.02 23.69 8.32
N GLU A 594 -25.31 22.75 9.22
CA GLU A 594 -26.14 23.00 10.39
C GLU A 594 -25.50 24.04 11.32
N LEU A 595 -24.24 23.81 11.70
CA LEU A 595 -23.55 24.65 12.67
C LEU A 595 -23.20 26.04 12.12
N ALA A 596 -22.81 26.13 10.85
CA ALA A 596 -22.48 27.40 10.19
C ALA A 596 -23.71 28.09 9.57
N SER A 597 -24.93 27.74 10.01
CA SER A 597 -26.16 28.36 9.52
C SER A 597 -26.10 29.89 9.59
N GLY A 598 -26.35 30.53 8.45
CA GLY A 598 -26.25 31.98 8.28
C GLY A 598 -24.87 32.50 7.84
N CYS A 599 -23.87 31.64 7.70
CA CYS A 599 -22.59 31.95 7.07
C CYS A 599 -22.58 31.50 5.60
N GLU A 600 -21.66 32.07 4.81
CA GLU A 600 -21.34 31.52 3.48
C GLU A 600 -20.50 30.24 3.67
N LEU A 601 -20.94 29.14 3.04
CA LEU A 601 -20.24 27.87 3.15
C LEU A 601 -19.04 27.80 2.18
N PRO A 602 -17.97 27.08 2.55
CA PRO A 602 -16.81 26.90 1.66
C PRO A 602 -17.15 26.22 0.34
N TRP A 603 -18.08 25.28 0.37
CA TRP A 603 -18.62 24.59 -0.80
C TRP A 603 -20.15 24.75 -0.78
N PRO A 604 -20.73 25.43 -1.77
CA PRO A 604 -22.18 25.56 -1.95
C PRO A 604 -22.95 24.24 -2.02
N THR A 605 -22.33 23.17 -2.51
CA THR A 605 -22.96 21.86 -2.67
C THR A 605 -22.05 20.75 -2.16
N PHE A 606 -22.66 19.60 -1.83
CA PHE A 606 -21.92 18.40 -1.46
C PHE A 606 -21.00 17.91 -2.59
N ASP A 607 -21.48 17.97 -3.85
CA ASP A 607 -20.69 17.55 -5.02
C ASP A 607 -19.42 18.40 -5.17
N GLU A 608 -19.50 19.72 -4.92
CA GLU A 608 -18.33 20.61 -4.92
C GLU A 608 -17.35 20.28 -3.79
N LEU A 609 -17.85 19.89 -2.60
CA LEU A 609 -16.99 19.40 -1.51
C LEU A 609 -16.25 18.13 -1.93
N VAL A 610 -16.94 17.17 -2.55
CA VAL A 610 -16.33 15.90 -2.99
C VAL A 610 -15.27 16.16 -4.05
N GLU A 611 -15.55 17.02 -5.03
CA GLU A 611 -14.58 17.40 -6.06
C GLU A 611 -13.31 18.04 -5.45
N CYS A 612 -13.49 18.94 -4.48
CA CYS A 612 -12.38 19.57 -3.78
C CYS A 612 -11.64 18.60 -2.86
N TYR A 613 -12.33 17.66 -2.23
CA TYR A 613 -11.75 16.62 -1.39
C TYR A 613 -10.78 15.75 -2.19
N GLU A 614 -11.15 15.29 -3.39
CA GLU A 614 -10.27 14.45 -4.22
C GLU A 614 -8.97 15.20 -4.65
N LYS A 615 -9.09 16.50 -4.94
CA LYS A 615 -7.94 17.38 -5.23
C LYS A 615 -6.98 17.47 -4.06
N VAL A 616 -7.52 17.77 -2.88
CA VAL A 616 -6.72 17.95 -1.65
C VAL A 616 -6.16 16.61 -1.17
N PHE A 617 -6.94 15.53 -1.27
CA PHE A 617 -6.53 14.17 -0.94
C PHE A 617 -5.25 13.76 -1.64
N THR A 618 -5.20 13.95 -2.96
CA THR A 618 -4.05 13.60 -3.78
C THR A 618 -2.79 14.30 -3.27
N LEU A 619 -2.85 15.61 -3.01
CA LEU A 619 -1.69 16.36 -2.52
C LEU A 619 -1.23 15.93 -1.14
N ILE A 620 -2.16 15.73 -0.21
CA ILE A 620 -1.85 15.38 1.18
C ILE A 620 -1.25 13.98 1.25
N VAL A 621 -1.85 13.01 0.57
CA VAL A 621 -1.34 11.63 0.54
C VAL A 621 0.10 11.59 0.05
N ILE A 622 0.42 12.33 -1.02
CA ILE A 622 1.78 12.32 -1.59
C ILE A 622 2.76 13.06 -0.67
N ASN A 623 2.35 14.19 -0.08
CA ASN A 623 3.22 14.96 0.79
C ASN A 623 3.52 14.24 2.11
N TRP A 624 2.58 13.46 2.65
CA TRP A 624 2.71 12.85 3.97
C TRP A 624 3.12 11.37 3.95
N SER A 625 2.92 10.67 2.83
CA SER A 625 3.28 9.25 2.70
C SER A 625 4.77 8.98 2.99
N HIS A 626 5.69 9.86 2.58
CA HIS A 626 7.11 9.68 2.91
C HIS A 626 7.43 9.83 4.41
N VAL A 627 6.77 10.77 5.11
CA VAL A 627 6.97 11.01 6.55
C VAL A 627 6.50 9.79 7.34
N PHE A 628 5.32 9.27 7.03
CA PHE A 628 4.80 8.10 7.73
C PHE A 628 5.52 6.79 7.39
N LEU A 629 6.05 6.64 6.17
CA LEU A 629 6.89 5.50 5.80
C LEU A 629 8.22 5.48 6.57
N GLN A 630 8.76 6.65 6.98
CA GLN A 630 9.91 6.71 7.88
C GLN A 630 9.55 6.21 9.29
N THR A 631 8.37 6.58 9.80
CA THR A 631 7.85 6.09 11.09
C THR A 631 7.71 4.56 11.13
N LEU A 632 7.44 3.90 10.00
CA LEU A 632 7.40 2.42 9.89
C LEU A 632 8.71 1.75 10.31
N SER A 633 9.85 2.41 10.08
CA SER A 633 11.17 1.85 10.40
C SER A 633 11.44 1.85 11.92
N GLU A 634 10.80 2.76 12.65
CA GLU A 634 10.96 2.95 14.10
C GLU A 634 9.97 2.08 14.89
N GLU A 635 8.72 1.96 14.46
CA GLU A 635 7.70 1.19 15.20
C GLU A 635 7.89 -0.33 15.17
N VAL A 636 8.47 -0.88 14.11
CA VAL A 636 8.89 -2.30 14.06
C VAL A 636 9.93 -2.59 15.16
N VAL A 637 10.67 -1.59 15.62
CA VAL A 637 11.68 -1.70 16.69
C VAL A 637 11.04 -1.66 18.08
N VAL A 638 9.86 -1.06 18.23
CA VAL A 638 9.17 -0.87 19.53
C VAL A 638 8.11 -1.96 19.80
N ALA A 639 7.76 -2.77 18.79
CA ALA A 639 6.81 -3.87 18.96
C ALA A 639 7.27 -4.88 20.02
N SER A 640 6.34 -5.34 20.86
CA SER A 640 6.66 -6.29 21.95
C SER A 640 7.07 -7.67 21.42
N SER A 641 6.70 -7.97 20.16
CA SER A 641 7.11 -9.16 19.42
C SER A 641 7.18 -8.91 17.91
N GLU A 642 7.97 -9.73 17.23
CA GLU A 642 8.12 -9.70 15.77
C GLU A 642 6.77 -9.93 15.03
N LYS A 643 5.92 -10.79 15.59
CA LYS A 643 4.59 -11.07 15.04
C LYS A 643 3.66 -9.87 15.12
N GLU A 644 3.70 -9.13 16.23
CA GLU A 644 2.91 -7.91 16.40
C GLU A 644 3.39 -6.80 15.46
N GLY A 645 4.72 -6.63 15.33
CA GLY A 645 5.30 -5.69 14.40
C GLY A 645 4.92 -5.98 12.94
N ALA A 646 4.95 -7.24 12.53
CA ALA A 646 4.55 -7.66 11.19
C ALA A 646 3.07 -7.35 10.89
N ALA A 647 2.17 -7.60 11.85
CA ALA A 647 0.73 -7.35 11.69
C ALA A 647 0.42 -5.83 11.56
N ARG A 648 1.04 -4.99 12.40
CA ARG A 648 0.90 -3.53 12.31
C ARG A 648 1.40 -2.99 10.97
N LEU A 649 2.53 -3.53 10.50
CA LEU A 649 3.12 -3.16 9.22
C LEU A 649 2.21 -3.54 8.03
N GLU A 650 1.53 -4.68 8.10
CA GLU A 650 0.57 -5.12 7.08
C GLU A 650 -0.63 -4.18 6.96
N ILE A 651 -1.23 -3.80 8.10
CA ILE A 651 -2.34 -2.82 8.16
C ILE A 651 -1.91 -1.50 7.51
N LEU A 652 -0.74 -1.00 7.89
CA LEU A 652 -0.22 0.26 7.36
C LEU A 652 0.02 0.19 5.86
N HIS A 653 0.66 -0.87 5.34
CA HIS A 653 0.81 -1.03 3.88
C HIS A 653 -0.51 -1.07 3.14
N ALA A 654 -1.54 -1.73 3.69
CA ALA A 654 -2.86 -1.77 3.07
C ALA A 654 -3.47 -0.36 2.98
N LYS A 655 -3.41 0.43 4.05
CA LYS A 655 -3.86 1.84 4.07
C LYS A 655 -3.09 2.67 3.02
N TYR A 656 -1.75 2.60 3.00
CA TYR A 656 -0.93 3.37 2.06
C TYR A 656 -1.13 2.98 0.60
N ARG A 657 -1.20 1.68 0.30
CA ARG A 657 -1.49 1.19 -1.05
C ARG A 657 -2.83 1.72 -1.54
N ASN A 658 -3.87 1.66 -0.70
CA ASN A 658 -5.17 2.19 -1.04
C ASN A 658 -5.13 3.69 -1.31
N MET A 659 -4.50 4.47 -0.43
CA MET A 659 -4.37 5.91 -0.63
C MET A 659 -3.65 6.24 -1.94
N PHE A 660 -2.60 5.49 -2.24
CA PHE A 660 -1.81 5.65 -3.45
C PHE A 660 -2.63 5.34 -4.71
N ASP A 661 -3.34 4.21 -4.75
CA ASP A 661 -4.17 3.82 -5.89
C ASP A 661 -5.25 4.88 -6.20
N ARG A 662 -5.81 5.50 -5.15
CA ARG A 662 -6.79 6.58 -5.30
C ARG A 662 -6.16 7.87 -5.83
N ALA A 663 -5.02 8.29 -5.27
CA ALA A 663 -4.29 9.46 -5.76
C ALA A 663 -3.89 9.29 -7.23
N ALA A 664 -3.44 8.08 -7.63
CA ALA A 664 -3.13 7.74 -9.00
C ALA A 664 -4.35 7.84 -9.93
N CYS A 665 -5.48 7.26 -9.53
CA CYS A 665 -6.75 7.33 -10.26
C CYS A 665 -7.17 8.80 -10.49
N TYR A 666 -7.14 9.61 -9.43
CA TYR A 666 -7.50 11.02 -9.52
C TYR A 666 -6.55 11.81 -10.43
N VAL A 667 -5.24 11.60 -10.32
CA VAL A 667 -4.27 12.27 -11.20
C VAL A 667 -4.48 11.86 -12.66
N GLN A 668 -4.76 10.58 -12.94
CA GLN A 668 -5.07 10.14 -14.29
C GLN A 668 -6.36 10.79 -14.83
N LYS A 669 -7.38 10.93 -13.99
CA LYS A 669 -8.60 11.65 -14.32
C LYS A 669 -8.33 13.13 -14.60
N MET A 670 -7.57 13.82 -13.77
CA MET A 670 -7.16 15.22 -13.99
C MET A 670 -6.35 15.38 -15.29
N VAL A 671 -5.47 14.42 -15.59
CA VAL A 671 -4.75 14.38 -16.87
C VAL A 671 -5.75 14.21 -17.99
N ALA A 672 -6.67 13.25 -17.91
CA ALA A 672 -7.76 13.08 -18.88
C ALA A 672 -8.61 14.35 -19.06
N GLU A 673 -8.85 15.12 -18.00
CA GLU A 673 -9.63 16.37 -17.97
C GLU A 673 -8.91 17.60 -18.52
N ASN A 674 -7.59 17.69 -18.35
CA ASN A 674 -6.76 18.77 -18.89
C ASN A 674 -6.00 18.40 -20.18
N LEU A 675 -6.20 17.19 -20.69
CA LEU A 675 -5.64 16.75 -21.96
C LEU A 675 -6.27 17.55 -23.11
N ASP A 676 -5.44 17.88 -24.11
CA ASP A 676 -5.89 18.37 -25.41
C ASP A 676 -7.09 17.50 -25.85
N PRO A 677 -8.22 18.06 -26.30
CA PRO A 677 -9.32 17.27 -26.87
C PRO A 677 -8.86 16.26 -27.93
N ASN A 678 -7.76 16.52 -28.63
CA ASN A 678 -7.14 15.60 -29.60
C ASN A 678 -6.47 14.37 -28.96
N GLU A 679 -6.21 14.38 -27.65
CA GLU A 679 -5.69 13.24 -26.89
C GLU A 679 -6.81 12.32 -26.38
N ARG A 680 -8.06 12.80 -26.31
CA ARG A 680 -9.22 11.96 -25.96
C ARG A 680 -9.73 11.19 -27.17
N ILE A 681 -10.23 9.99 -26.94
CA ILE A 681 -10.82 9.15 -27.98
C ILE A 681 -12.34 9.32 -27.95
N VAL A 682 -12.91 9.94 -28.99
CA VAL A 682 -14.36 10.13 -29.24
C VAL A 682 -15.20 10.63 -28.05
N ASP A 683 -14.70 11.67 -27.37
CA ASP A 683 -15.34 12.25 -26.19
C ASP A 683 -15.58 11.23 -25.05
N THR A 684 -14.59 10.37 -24.81
CA THR A 684 -14.52 9.48 -23.65
C THR A 684 -13.39 9.92 -22.72
N VAL A 685 -13.35 9.34 -21.52
CA VAL A 685 -12.24 9.51 -20.57
C VAL A 685 -10.97 8.76 -21.00
N VAL A 686 -11.05 7.93 -22.05
CA VAL A 686 -9.92 7.15 -22.57
C VAL A 686 -9.07 8.01 -23.51
N THR A 687 -7.75 7.92 -23.34
CA THR A 687 -6.76 8.78 -24.01
C THR A 687 -5.84 7.98 -24.92
N TRP A 688 -5.25 8.62 -25.92
CA TRP A 688 -4.26 7.99 -26.80
C TRP A 688 -3.02 7.51 -26.04
N GLY A 689 -2.56 8.26 -25.03
CA GLY A 689 -1.47 7.83 -24.16
C GLY A 689 -1.77 6.54 -23.41
N LEU A 690 -3.01 6.36 -22.94
CA LEU A 690 -3.46 5.11 -22.29
C LEU A 690 -3.51 3.95 -23.28
N VAL A 691 -4.03 4.18 -24.49
CA VAL A 691 -4.07 3.16 -25.54
C VAL A 691 -2.66 2.76 -26.00
N GLU A 692 -1.76 3.72 -26.24
CA GLU A 692 -0.36 3.45 -26.58
C GLU A 692 0.29 2.58 -25.51
N ALA A 693 0.13 2.97 -24.25
CA ALA A 693 0.68 2.28 -23.09
C ALA A 693 0.24 0.81 -22.97
N ASP A 694 -1.01 0.53 -23.31
CA ASP A 694 -1.58 -0.81 -23.31
C ASP A 694 -1.11 -1.63 -24.51
N LEU A 695 -1.12 -1.04 -25.71
CA LEU A 695 -0.64 -1.71 -26.92
C LEU A 695 0.87 -1.99 -26.88
N GLN A 696 1.69 -1.09 -26.34
CA GLN A 696 3.13 -1.32 -26.14
C GLN A 696 3.39 -2.55 -25.27
N LYS A 697 2.61 -2.72 -24.20
CA LYS A 697 2.70 -3.91 -23.33
C LYS A 697 2.20 -5.16 -24.05
N GLN A 698 1.04 -5.08 -24.69
CA GLN A 698 0.41 -6.21 -25.37
C GLN A 698 1.25 -6.73 -26.54
N PHE A 699 1.94 -5.83 -27.23
CA PHE A 699 2.84 -6.15 -28.34
C PHE A 699 4.31 -6.13 -27.92
N ASP A 700 4.68 -6.05 -26.64
CA ASP A 700 6.09 -6.01 -26.21
C ASP A 700 6.99 -5.14 -27.13
N THR A 701 6.63 -3.86 -27.28
CA THR A 701 7.29 -2.90 -28.17
C THR A 701 7.56 -1.58 -27.45
N LEU A 702 8.57 -0.84 -27.93
CA LEU A 702 8.85 0.53 -27.52
C LEU A 702 8.35 1.56 -28.55
N ALA A 703 7.77 1.11 -29.67
CA ALA A 703 7.22 1.97 -30.70
C ALA A 703 6.10 2.86 -30.13
N LYS A 704 6.09 4.13 -30.53
CA LYS A 704 5.07 5.11 -30.12
C LYS A 704 4.07 5.37 -31.25
N ILE A 705 2.85 5.75 -30.91
CA ILE A 705 1.83 6.21 -31.85
C ILE A 705 2.16 7.66 -32.21
N GLY A 706 2.28 7.93 -33.49
CA GLY A 706 2.63 9.24 -34.01
C GLY A 706 1.49 10.27 -33.93
N PRO A 707 1.71 11.46 -34.52
CA PRO A 707 0.77 12.58 -34.48
C PRO A 707 -0.38 12.48 -35.50
N ASN A 708 -0.30 11.59 -36.49
CA ASN A 708 -1.33 11.37 -37.53
C ASN A 708 -2.33 10.26 -37.16
N ARG A 709 -2.34 9.81 -35.90
CA ARG A 709 -3.37 8.93 -35.37
C ARG A 709 -4.76 9.54 -35.51
N GLU A 710 -5.76 8.69 -35.69
CA GLU A 710 -7.13 9.11 -35.90
C GLU A 710 -8.10 8.24 -35.11
N ALA A 711 -9.08 8.86 -34.46
CA ALA A 711 -10.19 8.19 -33.81
C ALA A 711 -11.49 8.64 -34.46
N ARG A 712 -12.13 7.76 -35.22
CA ARG A 712 -13.38 8.05 -35.91
C ARG A 712 -14.54 7.34 -35.24
N LEU A 713 -15.51 8.09 -34.72
CA LEU A 713 -16.73 7.53 -34.14
C LEU A 713 -17.47 6.70 -35.19
N LEU A 714 -17.74 5.43 -34.87
CA LEU A 714 -18.56 4.53 -35.69
C LEU A 714 -20.00 4.50 -35.18
N ASN A 715 -20.16 4.45 -33.85
CA ASN A 715 -21.47 4.44 -33.20
C ASN A 715 -21.41 5.25 -31.89
N GLY A 716 -22.28 6.25 -31.77
CA GLY A 716 -22.44 7.06 -30.55
C GLY A 716 -23.07 6.30 -29.38
N GLY A 717 -23.82 5.23 -29.68
CA GLY A 717 -24.29 4.16 -28.80
C GLY A 717 -25.18 4.55 -27.62
N TYR A 718 -26.13 3.67 -27.29
CA TYR A 718 -26.90 3.76 -26.03
C TYR A 718 -26.15 3.13 -24.85
N VAL A 719 -25.47 2.00 -25.08
CA VAL A 719 -24.74 1.23 -24.04
C VAL A 719 -23.21 1.42 -24.12
N SER A 720 -22.66 1.56 -25.33
CA SER A 720 -21.22 1.72 -25.55
C SER A 720 -20.93 2.61 -26.75
N LYS A 721 -19.93 3.47 -26.64
CA LYS A 721 -19.38 4.20 -27.79
C LYS A 721 -18.39 3.32 -28.52
N THR A 722 -18.48 3.29 -29.86
CA THR A 722 -17.55 2.50 -30.69
C THR A 722 -16.81 3.42 -31.67
N ALA A 723 -15.49 3.30 -31.75
CA ALA A 723 -14.62 4.10 -32.60
C ALA A 723 -13.65 3.25 -33.41
N LEU A 724 -13.39 3.64 -34.65
CA LEU A 724 -12.27 3.14 -35.44
C LEU A 724 -11.02 3.93 -35.07
N LEU A 725 -9.99 3.24 -34.59
CA LEU A 725 -8.68 3.80 -34.34
C LEU A 725 -7.75 3.48 -35.51
N THR A 726 -7.05 4.49 -36.01
CA THR A 726 -5.95 4.36 -36.97
C THR A 726 -4.66 4.69 -36.23
N PHE A 727 -3.68 3.79 -36.30
CA PHE A 727 -2.40 3.92 -35.61
C PHE A 727 -1.30 4.27 -36.62
N ASP A 728 -0.57 5.34 -36.36
CA ASP A 728 0.59 5.76 -37.14
C ASP A 728 1.88 5.53 -36.34
N TRP A 729 2.24 4.27 -36.15
CA TRP A 729 3.44 3.92 -35.39
C TRP A 729 4.70 4.61 -35.91
N THR A 730 5.47 5.17 -34.99
CA THR A 730 6.75 5.85 -35.24
C THR A 730 7.82 4.90 -35.79
N GLU A 731 7.73 3.62 -35.43
CA GLU A 731 8.57 2.55 -35.94
C GLU A 731 7.69 1.53 -36.67
N GLU A 732 8.02 1.23 -37.92
CA GLU A 732 7.28 0.22 -38.69
C GLU A 732 7.73 -1.19 -38.31
N GLU A 733 7.05 -1.79 -37.33
CA GLU A 733 7.14 -3.21 -37.06
C GLU A 733 5.97 -3.96 -37.71
N ALA A 734 6.24 -5.04 -38.45
CA ALA A 734 5.22 -5.78 -39.20
C ALA A 734 4.10 -6.39 -38.33
N ARG A 735 4.35 -6.58 -37.03
CA ARG A 735 3.40 -7.16 -36.07
C ARG A 735 2.42 -6.15 -35.47
N LEU A 736 2.70 -4.86 -35.58
CA LEU A 736 1.88 -3.81 -34.96
C LEU A 736 0.60 -3.58 -35.77
N PRO A 737 -0.55 -3.38 -35.09
CA PRO A 737 -1.81 -3.14 -35.76
C PRO A 737 -1.80 -1.77 -36.43
N LYS A 738 -2.29 -1.67 -37.68
CA LYS A 738 -2.49 -0.36 -38.35
C LYS A 738 -3.80 0.31 -37.97
N CYS A 739 -4.79 -0.49 -37.59
CA CYS A 739 -6.08 0.00 -37.08
C CYS A 739 -6.69 -1.01 -36.12
N GLY A 740 -7.70 -0.57 -35.37
CA GLY A 740 -8.51 -1.40 -34.48
C GLY A 740 -9.86 -0.74 -34.21
N VAL A 741 -10.87 -1.55 -33.91
CA VAL A 741 -12.17 -1.05 -33.45
C VAL A 741 -12.15 -1.05 -31.92
N MET A 742 -12.31 0.12 -31.35
CA MET A 742 -12.38 0.33 -29.91
C MET A 742 -13.83 0.47 -29.48
N LYS A 743 -14.21 -0.26 -28.43
CA LYS A 743 -15.50 -0.15 -27.76
C LYS A 743 -15.29 0.29 -26.31
N VAL A 744 -16.00 1.35 -25.91
CA VAL A 744 -15.96 1.93 -24.57
C VAL A 744 -17.36 1.86 -23.97
N THR A 745 -17.53 1.12 -22.89
CA THR A 745 -18.81 1.04 -22.19
C THR A 745 -19.07 2.34 -21.44
N SER A 746 -20.27 2.91 -21.60
CA SER A 746 -20.61 4.23 -21.04
C SER A 746 -21.64 4.10 -19.93
N ALA A 747 -21.22 4.37 -18.69
CA ALA A 747 -22.14 4.47 -17.55
C ALA A 747 -23.21 5.56 -17.76
N ALA A 748 -22.86 6.67 -18.42
CA ALA A 748 -23.79 7.74 -18.76
C ALA A 748 -24.87 7.29 -19.77
N GLY A 749 -24.49 6.44 -20.74
CA GLY A 749 -25.44 5.85 -21.69
C GLY A 749 -26.41 4.90 -21.01
N MET A 750 -25.90 4.01 -20.15
CA MET A 750 -26.74 3.11 -19.36
C MET A 750 -27.65 3.86 -18.38
N LYS A 751 -27.17 4.95 -17.77
CA LYS A 751 -27.99 5.84 -16.94
C LYS A 751 -29.15 6.44 -17.73
N ALA A 752 -28.91 6.94 -18.94
CA ALA A 752 -29.97 7.47 -19.79
C ALA A 752 -31.04 6.42 -20.14
N ILE A 753 -30.64 5.17 -20.43
CA ILE A 753 -31.57 4.05 -20.63
C ILE A 753 -32.35 3.75 -19.33
N SER A 754 -31.66 3.76 -18.19
CA SER A 754 -32.27 3.53 -16.87
C SER A 754 -33.30 4.59 -16.52
N ASP A 755 -33.00 5.86 -16.78
CA ASP A 755 -33.90 7.00 -16.56
C ASP A 755 -35.14 6.92 -17.46
N LEU A 756 -34.97 6.48 -18.71
CA LEU A 756 -36.08 6.23 -19.64
C LEU A 756 -36.95 5.04 -19.23
N ASN A 757 -36.33 3.99 -18.68
CA ASN A 757 -37.00 2.74 -18.32
C ASN A 757 -37.39 2.65 -16.84
N GLY A 758 -37.10 3.64 -15.99
CA GLY A 758 -37.38 3.59 -14.56
C GLY A 758 -36.72 2.40 -13.83
N SER A 759 -35.54 1.97 -14.28
CA SER A 759 -34.80 0.85 -13.67
C SER A 759 -34.05 1.28 -12.41
N PHE A 760 -33.88 0.36 -11.45
CA PHE A 760 -33.25 0.59 -10.14
C PHE A 760 -31.87 -0.07 -10.00
N VAL A 761 -31.23 -0.45 -11.09
CA VAL A 761 -29.93 -1.16 -11.05
C VAL A 761 -28.78 -0.17 -10.85
N ASN A 762 -27.74 -0.60 -10.12
CA ASN A 762 -26.47 0.13 -10.07
C ASN A 762 -25.82 0.11 -11.48
N PHE A 763 -26.07 1.15 -12.26
CA PHE A 763 -25.67 1.28 -13.65
C PHE A 763 -24.14 1.24 -13.84
N GLU A 764 -23.36 1.62 -12.82
CA GLU A 764 -21.91 1.53 -12.83
C GLU A 764 -21.42 0.07 -12.76
N VAL A 765 -22.08 -0.76 -11.94
CA VAL A 765 -21.79 -2.21 -11.84
C VAL A 765 -22.14 -2.92 -13.15
N MET A 766 -23.25 -2.55 -13.78
CA MET A 766 -23.66 -3.11 -15.07
C MET A 766 -22.69 -2.71 -16.20
N ALA A 767 -22.31 -1.43 -16.27
CA ALA A 767 -21.34 -0.94 -17.25
C ALA A 767 -19.98 -1.62 -17.11
N THR A 768 -19.54 -1.80 -15.86
CA THR A 768 -18.34 -2.55 -15.52
C THR A 768 -18.43 -3.99 -16.03
N SER A 769 -19.49 -4.71 -15.68
CA SER A 769 -19.64 -6.12 -16.05
C SER A 769 -19.67 -6.35 -17.56
N PHE A 770 -20.41 -5.52 -18.31
CA PHE A 770 -20.53 -5.68 -19.78
C PHE A 770 -19.18 -5.44 -20.46
N GLY A 771 -18.48 -4.36 -20.07
CA GLY A 771 -17.15 -4.06 -20.62
C GLY A 771 -16.12 -5.14 -20.29
N ASP A 772 -16.11 -5.60 -19.04
CA ASP A 772 -15.15 -6.58 -18.55
C ASP A 772 -15.39 -7.97 -19.14
N THR A 773 -16.65 -8.38 -19.28
CA THR A 773 -17.04 -9.68 -19.85
C THR A 773 -16.53 -9.81 -21.29
N GLU A 774 -16.79 -8.82 -22.14
CA GLU A 774 -16.34 -8.86 -23.53
C GLU A 774 -14.81 -8.80 -23.64
N CYS A 775 -14.17 -7.95 -22.84
CA CYS A 775 -12.71 -7.84 -22.80
C CYS A 775 -12.05 -9.17 -22.39
N ASN A 776 -12.56 -9.81 -21.33
CA ASN A 776 -12.06 -11.10 -20.84
C ASN A 776 -12.32 -12.22 -21.84
N PHE A 777 -13.53 -12.29 -22.41
CA PHE A 777 -13.87 -13.29 -23.41
C PHE A 777 -12.88 -13.27 -24.59
N LEU A 778 -12.65 -12.08 -25.17
CA LEU A 778 -11.75 -11.95 -26.33
C LEU A 778 -10.27 -12.23 -25.97
N LYS A 779 -9.85 -11.99 -24.72
CA LYS A 779 -8.51 -12.36 -24.22
C LYS A 779 -8.34 -13.87 -24.03
N VAL A 780 -9.40 -14.58 -23.62
CA VAL A 780 -9.35 -16.00 -23.24
C VAL A 780 -9.64 -16.91 -24.44
N ALA A 781 -10.59 -16.54 -25.30
CA ALA A 781 -11.03 -17.33 -26.47
C ALA A 781 -9.89 -17.92 -27.32
N PRO A 782 -8.83 -17.19 -27.68
CA PRO A 782 -7.73 -17.77 -28.45
C PRO A 782 -6.86 -18.73 -27.62
N LYS A 783 -6.74 -18.52 -26.30
CA LYS A 783 -5.89 -19.33 -25.40
C LYS A 783 -6.47 -20.71 -25.16
N VAL A 784 -7.80 -20.81 -25.15
CA VAL A 784 -8.52 -22.06 -24.94
C VAL A 784 -8.89 -22.77 -26.26
N GLY A 785 -8.49 -22.20 -27.40
CA GLY A 785 -8.76 -22.80 -28.72
C GLY A 785 -10.16 -22.52 -29.28
N PHE A 786 -11.02 -21.80 -28.56
CA PHE A 786 -12.36 -21.45 -29.01
C PHE A 786 -12.35 -20.65 -30.32
N SER A 787 -11.41 -19.71 -30.47
CA SER A 787 -11.25 -18.91 -31.70
C SER A 787 -10.86 -19.71 -32.95
N ALA A 788 -10.42 -20.96 -32.79
CA ALA A 788 -10.14 -21.85 -33.91
C ALA A 788 -11.41 -22.52 -34.46
N GLU A 789 -12.45 -22.65 -33.63
CA GLU A 789 -13.72 -23.31 -33.98
C GLU A 789 -14.82 -22.30 -34.32
N ILE A 790 -14.82 -21.16 -33.63
CA ILE A 790 -15.82 -20.08 -33.79
C ILE A 790 -15.11 -18.80 -34.25
N PRO A 791 -15.60 -18.15 -35.34
CA PRO A 791 -14.95 -16.97 -35.89
C PRO A 791 -15.20 -15.74 -35.00
N VAL A 792 -14.35 -15.53 -33.99
CA VAL A 792 -14.40 -14.36 -33.10
C VAL A 792 -13.39 -13.31 -33.52
N CYS A 793 -13.65 -12.03 -33.22
CA CYS A 793 -12.69 -10.97 -33.48
C CYS A 793 -11.39 -11.18 -32.69
N ARG A 794 -10.25 -10.90 -33.32
CA ARG A 794 -8.96 -10.92 -32.64
C ARG A 794 -8.88 -9.76 -31.64
N PHE A 795 -8.53 -10.09 -30.40
CA PHE A 795 -8.17 -9.10 -29.38
C PHE A 795 -6.87 -8.37 -29.77
N ILE A 796 -6.90 -7.04 -29.77
CA ILE A 796 -5.75 -6.18 -30.04
C ILE A 796 -5.21 -5.57 -28.74
N GLY A 797 -6.07 -5.15 -27.83
CA GLY A 797 -5.72 -4.49 -26.57
C GLY A 797 -6.98 -4.14 -25.78
N GLY A 798 -6.87 -3.76 -24.52
CA GLY A 798 -8.03 -3.40 -23.70
C GLY A 798 -7.80 -3.56 -22.20
N LYS A 799 -8.47 -2.69 -21.44
CA LYS A 799 -8.43 -2.65 -19.97
C LYS A 799 -9.81 -2.90 -19.38
N LEU A 800 -9.80 -3.54 -18.20
CA LEU A 800 -10.98 -3.72 -17.36
C LEU A 800 -11.28 -2.43 -16.60
N PHE A 801 -12.52 -2.27 -16.16
CA PHE A 801 -12.98 -1.11 -15.41
C PHE A 801 -12.24 -0.97 -14.07
N GLY A 802 -11.84 0.25 -13.69
CA GLY A 802 -11.20 0.53 -12.39
C GLY A 802 -9.77 -0.01 -12.22
N VAL A 803 -9.27 -0.81 -13.17
CA VAL A 803 -7.89 -1.31 -13.17
C VAL A 803 -6.95 -0.20 -13.63
N ASP A 804 -5.86 -0.01 -12.88
CA ASP A 804 -4.87 1.06 -13.07
C ASP A 804 -5.44 2.49 -12.98
N GLY A 805 -6.59 2.72 -12.31
CA GLY A 805 -7.14 4.06 -12.10
C GLY A 805 -7.99 4.62 -13.26
N VAL A 806 -8.39 3.78 -14.22
CA VAL A 806 -9.20 4.21 -15.36
C VAL A 806 -10.70 4.07 -15.03
N GLU A 807 -11.42 5.19 -15.00
CA GLU A 807 -12.88 5.25 -14.77
C GLU A 807 -13.73 4.71 -15.95
N ALA A 808 -13.11 4.07 -16.95
CA ALA A 808 -13.80 3.39 -18.04
C ALA A 808 -12.98 2.20 -18.58
N GLY A 809 -13.59 1.01 -18.57
CA GLY A 809 -13.08 -0.15 -19.30
C GLY A 809 -13.25 0.02 -20.81
N TYR A 810 -12.31 -0.51 -21.59
CA TYR A 810 -12.39 -0.51 -23.06
C TYR A 810 -11.74 -1.74 -23.67
N THR A 811 -12.23 -2.09 -24.86
CA THR A 811 -11.73 -3.23 -25.64
C THR A 811 -11.41 -2.78 -27.05
N ILE A 812 -10.21 -3.08 -27.52
CA ILE A 812 -9.75 -2.87 -28.90
C ILE A 812 -9.66 -4.24 -29.57
N MET A 813 -10.44 -4.40 -30.63
CA MET A 813 -10.51 -5.61 -31.44
C MET A 813 -10.17 -5.33 -32.89
N GLU A 814 -9.93 -6.37 -33.68
CA GLU A 814 -9.60 -6.21 -35.10
C GLU A 814 -10.70 -5.48 -35.90
N MET A 815 -10.28 -4.62 -36.82
CA MET A 815 -11.17 -4.07 -37.84
C MET A 815 -11.36 -5.09 -38.94
N VAL A 816 -12.60 -5.55 -39.12
CA VAL A 816 -12.94 -6.56 -40.13
C VAL A 816 -13.31 -5.86 -41.44
N GLU A 817 -12.33 -5.69 -42.31
CA GLU A 817 -12.52 -5.04 -43.61
C GLU A 817 -13.48 -5.84 -44.53
N GLY A 818 -14.36 -5.13 -45.23
CA GLY A 818 -15.26 -5.70 -46.23
C GLY A 818 -16.43 -6.52 -45.67
N ALA A 819 -16.63 -6.53 -44.35
CA ALA A 819 -17.79 -7.17 -43.74
C ALA A 819 -19.07 -6.33 -43.89
N HIS A 820 -20.21 -7.02 -44.00
CA HIS A 820 -21.54 -6.43 -44.10
C HIS A 820 -22.31 -6.61 -42.79
N TYR A 821 -23.06 -5.58 -42.41
CA TYR A 821 -23.93 -5.56 -41.24
C TYR A 821 -25.39 -5.82 -41.65
N ARG A 822 -26.14 -6.57 -40.84
CA ARG A 822 -27.56 -6.90 -41.08
C ARG A 822 -28.38 -6.54 -39.84
N HIS A 823 -29.18 -5.49 -39.93
CA HIS A 823 -30.13 -5.13 -38.87
C HIS A 823 -31.22 -6.19 -38.68
N VAL A 824 -31.94 -6.17 -37.55
CA VAL A 824 -33.02 -7.12 -37.20
C VAL A 824 -34.21 -7.11 -38.18
N PHE A 825 -34.31 -6.05 -38.99
CA PHE A 825 -35.30 -5.93 -40.06
C PHE A 825 -35.05 -6.90 -41.23
N HIS A 826 -33.81 -7.36 -41.41
CA HIS A 826 -33.45 -8.27 -42.48
C HIS A 826 -33.88 -9.70 -42.18
N ILE A 827 -34.19 -10.45 -43.23
CA ILE A 827 -34.44 -11.89 -43.18
C ILE A 827 -33.22 -12.60 -43.76
N LEU A 828 -32.73 -13.60 -43.04
CA LEU A 828 -31.69 -14.50 -43.52
C LEU A 828 -32.33 -15.55 -44.42
N SER A 829 -31.70 -15.79 -45.57
CA SER A 829 -32.04 -16.94 -46.40
C SER A 829 -31.58 -18.23 -45.72
N GLU A 830 -31.98 -19.36 -46.30
CA GLU A 830 -31.71 -20.69 -45.72
C GLU A 830 -30.21 -20.96 -45.52
N ALA A 831 -29.38 -20.76 -46.55
CA ALA A 831 -27.95 -21.07 -46.48
C ALA A 831 -27.18 -20.33 -45.35
N PRO A 832 -27.30 -19.00 -45.20
CA PRO A 832 -26.73 -18.29 -44.04
C PRO A 832 -27.26 -18.81 -42.69
N MET A 833 -28.55 -19.16 -42.60
CA MET A 833 -29.13 -19.71 -41.37
C MET A 833 -28.57 -21.11 -41.06
N VAL A 834 -28.35 -21.96 -42.07
CA VAL A 834 -27.68 -23.26 -41.89
C VAL A 834 -26.28 -23.07 -41.29
N GLU A 835 -25.50 -22.11 -41.80
CA GLU A 835 -24.16 -21.83 -41.27
C GLU A 835 -24.20 -21.38 -39.80
N VAL A 836 -25.20 -20.57 -39.44
CA VAL A 836 -25.44 -20.13 -38.06
C VAL A 836 -25.81 -21.31 -37.15
N MET A 837 -26.71 -22.20 -37.59
CA MET A 837 -27.08 -23.40 -36.82
C MET A 837 -25.86 -24.31 -36.60
N GLN A 838 -25.03 -24.50 -37.63
CA GLN A 838 -23.80 -25.28 -37.51
C GLN A 838 -22.81 -24.62 -36.55
N MET A 839 -22.66 -23.30 -36.59
CA MET A 839 -21.80 -22.56 -35.65
C MET A 839 -22.28 -22.71 -34.20
N LEU A 840 -23.58 -22.57 -33.94
CA LEU A 840 -24.13 -22.78 -32.60
C LEU A 840 -23.96 -24.24 -32.15
N GLY A 841 -24.13 -25.21 -33.05
CA GLY A 841 -23.88 -26.62 -32.78
C GLY A 841 -22.42 -26.89 -32.39
N ARG A 842 -21.46 -26.30 -33.13
CA ARG A 842 -20.02 -26.33 -32.77
C ARG A 842 -19.75 -25.71 -31.40
N MET A 843 -20.36 -24.56 -31.10
CA MET A 843 -20.20 -23.87 -29.81
C MET A 843 -20.71 -24.72 -28.63
N ALA A 844 -21.85 -25.39 -28.81
CA ALA A 844 -22.39 -26.33 -27.84
C ALA A 844 -21.48 -27.57 -27.70
N GLY A 845 -21.06 -28.19 -28.81
CA GLY A 845 -20.16 -29.35 -28.82
C GLY A 845 -18.80 -29.04 -28.16
N TYR A 846 -18.21 -27.88 -28.44
CA TYR A 846 -17.00 -27.38 -27.77
C TYR A 846 -17.19 -27.35 -26.24
N SER A 847 -18.31 -26.81 -25.77
CA SER A 847 -18.60 -26.71 -24.34
C SER A 847 -18.71 -28.08 -23.66
N LEU A 848 -19.22 -29.08 -24.37
CA LEU A 848 -19.30 -30.47 -23.88
C LEU A 848 -17.92 -31.15 -23.82
N ARG A 849 -17.05 -30.85 -24.79
CA ARG A 849 -15.67 -31.36 -24.84
C ARG A 849 -14.78 -30.71 -23.78
N HIS A 850 -14.96 -29.41 -23.56
CA HIS A 850 -14.06 -28.55 -22.78
C HIS A 850 -14.80 -27.75 -21.70
N PRO A 851 -15.42 -28.40 -20.71
CA PRO A 851 -16.30 -27.74 -19.73
C PRO A 851 -15.55 -26.74 -18.83
N ASN A 852 -14.26 -26.95 -18.57
CA ASN A 852 -13.47 -26.04 -17.72
C ASN A 852 -13.13 -24.75 -18.50
N GLU A 853 -12.66 -24.92 -19.72
CA GLU A 853 -12.34 -23.85 -20.66
C GLU A 853 -13.60 -23.03 -21.00
N ALA A 854 -14.74 -23.71 -21.14
CA ALA A 854 -16.04 -23.08 -21.28
C ALA A 854 -16.38 -22.19 -20.08
N GLY A 855 -16.11 -22.67 -18.86
CA GLY A 855 -16.25 -21.86 -17.64
C GLY A 855 -15.34 -20.63 -17.61
N MET A 856 -14.12 -20.73 -18.14
CA MET A 856 -13.19 -19.59 -18.24
C MET A 856 -13.67 -18.51 -19.22
N LEU A 857 -14.44 -18.86 -20.24
CA LEU A 857 -14.97 -17.91 -21.22
C LEU A 857 -16.21 -17.15 -20.72
N ALA A 858 -16.89 -17.72 -19.74
CA ALA A 858 -18.22 -17.31 -19.31
C ALA A 858 -18.24 -16.83 -17.85
N GLU A 859 -17.14 -16.24 -17.37
CA GLU A 859 -16.97 -15.69 -16.03
C GLU A 859 -17.76 -14.36 -15.86
N ASN A 860 -19.10 -14.42 -15.96
CA ASN A 860 -19.99 -13.28 -15.78
C ASN A 860 -20.76 -13.40 -14.45
N ARG A 861 -20.65 -12.39 -13.57
CA ARG A 861 -21.32 -12.36 -12.25
C ARG A 861 -22.61 -11.53 -12.21
N VAL A 862 -22.91 -10.74 -13.23
CA VAL A 862 -23.98 -9.72 -13.19
C VAL A 862 -25.13 -10.01 -14.17
N PHE A 863 -25.01 -11.04 -15.01
CA PHE A 863 -26.12 -11.51 -15.86
C PHE A 863 -27.40 -11.76 -15.04
N GLU A 864 -27.28 -12.33 -13.84
CA GLU A 864 -28.43 -12.60 -12.96
C GLU A 864 -29.12 -11.31 -12.49
N GLU A 865 -28.37 -10.23 -12.27
CA GLU A 865 -28.93 -8.93 -11.87
C GLU A 865 -29.57 -8.19 -13.06
N PHE A 866 -28.93 -8.24 -14.23
CA PHE A 866 -29.45 -7.63 -15.46
C PHE A 866 -30.75 -8.32 -15.92
N PHE A 867 -30.74 -9.64 -16.09
CA PHE A 867 -31.93 -10.39 -16.47
C PHE A 867 -33.00 -10.36 -15.38
N GLY A 868 -32.60 -10.29 -14.12
CA GLY A 868 -33.52 -10.16 -13.01
C GLY A 868 -34.36 -8.88 -13.05
N ASP A 869 -33.82 -7.80 -13.63
CA ASP A 869 -34.54 -6.54 -13.81
C ASP A 869 -35.62 -6.64 -14.90
N PHE A 870 -35.28 -7.21 -16.06
CA PHE A 870 -36.24 -7.46 -17.14
C PHE A 870 -37.32 -8.48 -16.75
N ALA A 871 -36.96 -9.43 -15.90
CA ALA A 871 -37.88 -10.42 -15.36
C ALA A 871 -38.75 -9.88 -14.21
N ARG A 872 -38.66 -8.60 -13.82
CA ARG A 872 -39.52 -8.06 -12.73
C ARG A 872 -40.99 -8.08 -13.12
N PRO A 873 -41.91 -8.47 -12.21
CA PRO A 873 -43.35 -8.54 -12.50
C PRO A 873 -43.93 -7.25 -13.11
N GLN A 874 -43.49 -6.08 -12.65
CA GLN A 874 -43.92 -4.79 -13.18
C GLN A 874 -43.51 -4.58 -14.65
N LYS A 875 -42.26 -4.96 -15.00
CA LYS A 875 -41.75 -4.82 -16.37
C LYS A 875 -42.42 -5.78 -17.34
N ILE A 876 -42.70 -6.99 -16.86
CA ILE A 876 -43.50 -7.97 -17.59
C ILE A 876 -44.92 -7.45 -17.83
N ASP A 877 -45.55 -6.80 -16.83
CA ASP A 877 -46.88 -6.18 -16.98
C ASP A 877 -46.91 -5.01 -17.98
N GLU A 878 -45.91 -4.12 -17.91
CA GLU A 878 -45.70 -3.06 -18.91
C GLU A 878 -45.52 -3.66 -20.31
N GLY A 879 -44.81 -4.78 -20.40
CA GLY A 879 -44.60 -5.48 -21.65
C GLY A 879 -45.85 -6.09 -22.25
N PHE A 880 -46.69 -6.74 -21.44
CA PHE A 880 -47.98 -7.22 -21.90
C PHE A 880 -48.87 -6.06 -22.37
N THR A 881 -48.90 -4.95 -21.63
CA THR A 881 -49.66 -3.75 -22.03
C THR A 881 -49.18 -3.23 -23.39
N ALA A 882 -47.87 -3.23 -23.64
CA ALA A 882 -47.29 -2.81 -24.91
C ALA A 882 -47.68 -3.77 -26.06
N MET A 883 -47.67 -5.09 -25.82
CA MET A 883 -48.13 -6.08 -26.80
C MET A 883 -49.61 -5.89 -27.16
N GLU A 884 -50.49 -5.71 -26.18
CA GLU A 884 -51.92 -5.47 -26.39
C GLU A 884 -52.17 -4.19 -27.19
N THR A 885 -51.42 -3.14 -26.87
CA THR A 885 -51.53 -1.85 -27.55
C THR A 885 -51.07 -1.95 -29.00
N ARG A 886 -49.97 -2.67 -29.25
CA ARG A 886 -49.36 -2.75 -30.59
C ARG A 886 -50.04 -3.78 -31.49
N PHE A 887 -50.52 -4.88 -30.92
CA PHE A 887 -51.12 -6.02 -31.61
C PHE A 887 -52.52 -6.34 -31.08
N PRO A 888 -53.49 -5.43 -31.24
CA PRO A 888 -54.84 -5.60 -30.68
C PRO A 888 -55.58 -6.82 -31.23
N SER A 889 -55.18 -7.33 -32.42
CA SER A 889 -55.73 -8.56 -32.99
C SER A 889 -55.28 -9.84 -32.29
N LEU A 890 -54.21 -9.78 -31.48
CA LEU A 890 -53.63 -10.93 -30.77
C LEU A 890 -53.97 -10.94 -29.27
N GLN A 891 -55.05 -10.25 -28.87
CA GLN A 891 -55.43 -10.12 -27.46
C GLN A 891 -55.63 -11.49 -26.78
N ALA A 892 -56.25 -12.45 -27.46
CA ALA A 892 -56.52 -13.78 -26.90
C ALA A 892 -55.21 -14.55 -26.67
N GLU A 893 -54.26 -14.44 -27.60
CA GLU A 893 -52.94 -15.03 -27.50
C GLU A 893 -52.14 -14.38 -26.37
N VAL A 894 -52.15 -13.05 -26.26
CA VAL A 894 -51.50 -12.34 -25.15
C VAL A 894 -52.08 -12.76 -23.79
N ASP A 895 -53.39 -12.97 -23.70
CA ASP A 895 -54.03 -13.46 -22.47
C ASP A 895 -53.58 -14.89 -22.10
N VAL A 896 -53.28 -15.75 -23.09
CA VAL A 896 -52.65 -17.06 -22.86
C VAL A 896 -51.21 -16.88 -22.36
N LEU A 897 -50.41 -15.99 -22.95
CA LEU A 897 -49.04 -15.75 -22.50
C LEU A 897 -48.97 -15.26 -21.05
N LYS A 898 -49.96 -14.47 -20.59
CA LYS A 898 -50.04 -14.00 -19.21
C LYS A 898 -50.12 -15.13 -18.18
N THR A 899 -50.58 -16.33 -18.54
CA THR A 899 -50.58 -17.47 -17.60
C THR A 899 -49.18 -17.88 -17.19
N GLN A 900 -48.17 -17.58 -18.02
CA GLN A 900 -46.76 -17.87 -17.75
C GLN A 900 -46.09 -16.84 -16.83
N LYS A 901 -46.80 -15.80 -16.38
CA LYS A 901 -46.27 -14.75 -15.48
C LYS A 901 -45.68 -15.31 -14.20
N ILE A 902 -46.17 -16.46 -13.71
CA ILE A 902 -45.67 -17.13 -12.50
C ILE A 902 -44.16 -17.41 -12.54
N TYR A 903 -43.61 -17.69 -13.72
CA TYR A 903 -42.17 -17.95 -13.89
C TYR A 903 -41.32 -16.68 -13.74
N PHE A 904 -41.93 -15.51 -13.86
CA PHE A 904 -41.28 -14.20 -13.74
C PHE A 904 -41.52 -13.54 -12.37
N GLU A 905 -42.16 -14.22 -11.41
CA GLU A 905 -42.25 -13.71 -10.03
C GLU A 905 -40.87 -13.63 -9.36
N SER A 906 -39.92 -14.45 -9.78
CA SER A 906 -38.52 -14.33 -9.38
C SER A 906 -37.58 -14.92 -10.43
N VAL A 907 -36.36 -14.38 -10.48
CA VAL A 907 -35.26 -14.88 -11.33
C VAL A 907 -35.02 -16.37 -11.11
N ALA A 908 -35.16 -16.83 -9.86
CA ALA A 908 -34.98 -18.23 -9.50
C ALA A 908 -36.03 -19.15 -10.14
N LYS A 909 -37.29 -18.71 -10.25
CA LYS A 909 -38.35 -19.50 -10.91
C LYS A 909 -38.10 -19.60 -12.41
N PHE A 910 -37.76 -18.49 -13.06
CA PHE A 910 -37.40 -18.46 -14.47
C PHE A 910 -36.20 -19.38 -14.75
N LYS A 911 -35.11 -19.21 -13.99
CA LYS A 911 -33.89 -20.01 -14.13
C LYS A 911 -34.16 -21.50 -13.92
N LYS A 912 -34.90 -21.85 -12.86
CA LYS A 912 -35.30 -23.23 -12.61
C LYS A 912 -36.01 -23.83 -13.83
N ARG A 913 -36.93 -23.09 -14.42
CA ARG A 913 -37.68 -23.54 -15.60
C ARG A 913 -36.80 -23.68 -16.84
N MET A 914 -35.85 -22.77 -17.04
CA MET A 914 -34.85 -22.85 -18.11
C MET A 914 -33.90 -24.06 -17.92
N ASP A 915 -33.48 -24.33 -16.68
CA ASP A 915 -32.60 -25.46 -16.33
C ASP A 915 -33.33 -26.82 -16.42
N GLU A 916 -34.65 -26.86 -16.20
CA GLU A 916 -35.47 -28.06 -16.42
C GLU A 916 -35.49 -28.51 -17.89
N ALA A 917 -35.38 -27.56 -18.83
CA ALA A 917 -35.37 -27.84 -20.26
C ALA A 917 -34.01 -28.31 -20.80
N CYS A 918 -32.93 -27.97 -20.10
CA CYS A 918 -31.58 -28.38 -20.41
C CYS A 918 -30.70 -28.28 -19.16
N ASN A 919 -30.32 -29.41 -18.57
CA ASN A 919 -29.50 -29.44 -17.37
C ASN A 919 -27.99 -29.34 -17.64
N VAL A 920 -27.59 -29.28 -18.92
CA VAL A 920 -26.21 -29.10 -19.34
C VAL A 920 -26.01 -27.65 -19.76
N ARG A 921 -25.08 -26.97 -19.08
CA ARG A 921 -24.77 -25.57 -19.34
C ARG A 921 -23.68 -25.48 -20.41
N THR A 922 -23.96 -24.83 -21.52
CA THR A 922 -22.98 -24.55 -22.58
C THR A 922 -22.64 -23.08 -22.60
N ILE A 923 -21.54 -22.70 -23.25
CA ILE A 923 -21.35 -21.29 -23.61
C ILE A 923 -22.52 -20.88 -24.49
N VAL A 924 -23.17 -19.79 -24.10
CA VAL A 924 -24.13 -19.08 -24.93
C VAL A 924 -23.60 -17.68 -25.19
N HIS A 925 -23.90 -17.15 -26.36
CA HIS A 925 -23.64 -15.75 -26.67
C HIS A 925 -24.53 -14.85 -25.81
N GLY A 926 -25.79 -15.24 -25.58
CA GLY A 926 -26.74 -14.50 -24.74
C GLY A 926 -27.37 -13.27 -25.41
N ASP A 927 -26.92 -12.93 -26.62
CA ASP A 927 -27.48 -11.89 -27.49
C ASP A 927 -27.30 -12.25 -28.97
N MET A 928 -27.63 -13.48 -29.36
CA MET A 928 -27.49 -13.93 -30.75
C MET A 928 -28.64 -13.44 -31.65
N TRP A 929 -28.35 -12.52 -32.56
CA TRP A 929 -29.25 -12.05 -33.63
C TRP A 929 -28.42 -11.61 -34.84
N PRO A 930 -29.01 -11.39 -36.05
CA PRO A 930 -28.22 -11.13 -37.26
C PRO A 930 -27.31 -9.89 -37.19
N GLY A 931 -27.62 -8.94 -36.31
CA GLY A 931 -26.83 -7.72 -36.09
C GLY A 931 -25.50 -7.95 -35.37
N ASN A 932 -25.37 -9.06 -34.63
CA ASN A 932 -24.14 -9.44 -33.92
C ASN A 932 -23.26 -10.39 -34.76
N ILE A 933 -23.62 -10.56 -36.04
CA ILE A 933 -22.84 -11.33 -37.01
C ILE A 933 -22.37 -10.37 -38.10
N LEU A 934 -21.05 -10.35 -38.33
CA LEU A 934 -20.43 -9.71 -39.47
C LEU A 934 -20.40 -10.70 -40.63
N TRP A 935 -20.89 -10.29 -41.79
CA TRP A 935 -21.10 -11.18 -42.94
C TRP A 935 -20.11 -10.91 -44.09
N ASN A 936 -19.65 -11.95 -44.79
CA ASN A 936 -19.09 -11.82 -46.13
C ASN A 936 -20.22 -11.87 -47.17
N ILE A 937 -20.04 -11.20 -48.31
CA ILE A 937 -20.89 -11.42 -49.48
C ILE A 937 -20.10 -12.21 -50.53
N GLY A 938 -20.60 -13.40 -50.86
CA GLY A 938 -20.10 -14.25 -51.94
C GLY A 938 -20.36 -13.65 -53.33
N LYS A 939 -19.72 -14.20 -54.36
CA LYS A 939 -19.89 -13.73 -55.76
C LYS A 939 -21.29 -13.96 -56.33
N ASP A 940 -22.03 -14.87 -55.72
CA ASP A 940 -23.44 -15.23 -55.96
C ASP A 940 -24.42 -14.37 -55.15
N GLY A 941 -23.93 -13.50 -54.25
CA GLY A 941 -24.74 -12.70 -53.36
C GLY A 941 -25.15 -13.43 -52.07
N GLU A 942 -24.67 -14.65 -51.83
CA GLU A 942 -24.95 -15.37 -50.59
C GLU A 942 -24.07 -14.86 -49.43
N TYR A 943 -24.67 -14.80 -48.24
CA TYR A 943 -23.98 -14.33 -47.04
C TYR A 943 -23.32 -15.50 -46.32
N GLY A 944 -22.08 -15.31 -45.87
CA GLY A 944 -21.38 -16.26 -45.00
C GLY A 944 -20.85 -15.61 -43.73
N ILE A 945 -20.71 -16.36 -42.64
CA ILE A 945 -20.25 -15.82 -41.36
C ILE A 945 -18.78 -15.40 -41.48
N ARG A 946 -18.51 -14.10 -41.29
CA ARG A 946 -17.14 -13.57 -41.25
C ARG A 946 -16.62 -13.54 -39.82
N LYS A 947 -17.38 -12.94 -38.90
CA LYS A 947 -17.06 -12.87 -37.47
C LYS A 947 -18.33 -12.72 -36.63
N VAL A 948 -18.30 -13.22 -35.40
CA VAL A 948 -19.32 -12.96 -34.37
C VAL A 948 -18.77 -11.94 -33.38
N VAL A 949 -19.57 -10.93 -33.07
CA VAL A 949 -19.20 -9.77 -32.24
C VAL A 949 -20.20 -9.57 -31.11
N ASP A 950 -19.87 -8.69 -30.16
CA ASP A 950 -20.74 -8.30 -29.05
C ASP A 950 -20.95 -9.37 -27.97
N TRP A 951 -19.84 -9.94 -27.49
CA TRP A 951 -19.81 -11.02 -26.49
C TRP A 951 -20.06 -10.54 -25.03
N GLN A 952 -20.61 -9.35 -24.84
CA GLN A 952 -20.81 -8.70 -23.53
C GLN A 952 -21.84 -9.42 -22.63
N THR A 953 -22.70 -10.27 -23.20
CA THR A 953 -23.73 -11.06 -22.50
C THR A 953 -23.41 -12.56 -22.43
N THR A 954 -22.19 -12.95 -22.83
CA THR A 954 -21.82 -14.37 -22.83
C THR A 954 -21.78 -14.93 -21.41
N HIS A 955 -22.28 -16.15 -21.27
CA HIS A 955 -22.34 -16.87 -20.00
C HIS A 955 -22.51 -18.38 -20.25
N LEU A 956 -22.41 -19.18 -19.18
CA LEU A 956 -22.79 -20.59 -19.23
C LEU A 956 -24.29 -20.67 -19.07
N GLY A 957 -25.03 -21.00 -20.13
CA GLY A 957 -26.49 -20.94 -20.18
C GLY A 957 -27.12 -22.14 -20.87
N ASN A 958 -28.42 -22.03 -21.16
CA ASN A 958 -29.13 -23.03 -21.94
C ASN A 958 -28.95 -22.72 -23.44
N PRO A 959 -28.41 -23.63 -24.26
CA PRO A 959 -28.18 -23.38 -25.70
C PRO A 959 -29.45 -22.99 -26.49
N LEU A 960 -30.63 -23.30 -25.97
CA LEU A 960 -31.89 -22.88 -26.57
C LEU A 960 -32.11 -21.35 -26.52
N GLU A 961 -31.42 -20.63 -25.64
CA GLU A 961 -31.49 -19.16 -25.55
C GLU A 961 -31.09 -18.49 -26.89
N ASP A 962 -29.92 -18.87 -27.42
CA ASP A 962 -29.44 -18.34 -28.69
C ASP A 962 -30.26 -18.86 -29.88
N LEU A 963 -30.66 -20.14 -29.84
CA LEU A 963 -31.47 -20.77 -30.90
C LEU A 963 -32.82 -20.09 -31.07
N THR A 964 -33.58 -19.95 -29.98
CA THR A 964 -34.88 -19.29 -30.03
C THR A 964 -34.75 -17.85 -30.53
N ARG A 965 -33.72 -17.13 -30.07
CA ARG A 965 -33.51 -15.74 -30.46
C ARG A 965 -33.17 -15.59 -31.94
N ILE A 966 -32.21 -16.35 -32.45
CA ILE A 966 -31.77 -16.22 -33.84
C ILE A 966 -32.80 -16.73 -34.84
N LEU A 967 -33.54 -17.79 -34.49
CA LEU A 967 -34.64 -18.28 -35.31
C LEU A 967 -35.78 -17.24 -35.39
N SER A 968 -36.13 -16.63 -34.25
CA SER A 968 -37.19 -15.62 -34.19
C SER A 968 -36.81 -14.30 -34.88
N THR A 969 -35.55 -13.89 -34.77
CA THR A 969 -35.08 -12.60 -35.31
C THR A 969 -34.53 -12.71 -36.74
N GLY A 970 -34.00 -13.87 -37.12
CA GLY A 970 -33.35 -14.09 -38.41
C GLY A 970 -34.28 -14.62 -39.50
N LEU A 971 -35.35 -15.36 -39.16
CA LEU A 971 -36.28 -15.92 -40.15
C LEU A 971 -37.48 -15.00 -40.43
N SER A 972 -38.15 -15.27 -41.55
CA SER A 972 -39.53 -14.80 -41.76
C SER A 972 -40.48 -15.58 -40.85
N ALA A 973 -41.65 -15.01 -40.54
CA ALA A 973 -42.69 -15.73 -39.80
C ALA A 973 -43.12 -17.04 -40.48
N GLU A 974 -43.11 -17.07 -41.82
CA GLU A 974 -43.46 -18.26 -42.60
C GLU A 974 -42.35 -19.33 -42.50
N ASP A 975 -41.09 -18.94 -42.67
CA ASP A 975 -39.97 -19.88 -42.57
C ASP A 975 -39.78 -20.39 -41.14
N HIS A 976 -40.03 -19.57 -40.11
CA HIS A 976 -40.00 -20.03 -38.72
C HIS A 976 -41.00 -21.18 -38.53
N ARG A 977 -42.27 -20.98 -38.91
CA ARG A 977 -43.31 -22.03 -38.79
C ARG A 977 -43.01 -23.30 -39.58
N ASN A 978 -42.47 -23.14 -40.80
CA ASN A 978 -42.33 -24.26 -41.73
C ASN A 978 -40.97 -24.96 -41.68
N LYS A 979 -39.91 -24.27 -41.21
CA LYS A 979 -38.52 -24.75 -41.29
C LYS A 979 -37.78 -24.75 -39.94
N ARG A 980 -38.40 -24.35 -38.83
CA ARG A 980 -37.79 -24.43 -37.49
C ARG A 980 -37.17 -25.80 -37.21
N ASP A 981 -37.92 -26.88 -37.41
CA ASP A 981 -37.43 -28.25 -37.13
C ASP A 981 -36.26 -28.63 -38.02
N PHE A 982 -36.26 -28.18 -39.27
CA PHE A 982 -35.13 -28.39 -40.18
C PHE A 982 -33.85 -27.72 -39.63
N PHE A 983 -33.94 -26.49 -39.14
CA PHE A 983 -32.80 -25.78 -38.55
C PHE A 983 -32.37 -26.35 -37.20
N LEU A 984 -33.31 -26.70 -36.32
CA LEU A 984 -33.02 -27.37 -35.05
C LEU A 984 -32.30 -28.71 -35.29
N ASN A 985 -32.68 -29.46 -36.33
CA ASN A 985 -32.03 -30.72 -36.68
C ASN A 985 -30.57 -30.49 -37.13
N ILE A 986 -30.29 -29.43 -37.88
CA ILE A 986 -28.92 -29.06 -38.25
C ILE A 986 -28.09 -28.73 -37.01
N PHE A 987 -28.64 -27.95 -36.08
CA PHE A 987 -27.97 -27.66 -34.82
C PHE A 987 -27.69 -28.96 -34.03
N TYR A 988 -28.70 -29.81 -33.86
CA TYR A 988 -28.59 -31.05 -33.07
C TYR A 988 -27.55 -32.00 -33.65
N THR A 989 -27.61 -32.25 -34.95
CA THR A 989 -26.66 -33.13 -35.65
C THR A 989 -25.24 -32.58 -35.61
N THR A 990 -25.07 -31.27 -35.79
CA THR A 990 -23.74 -30.65 -35.67
C THR A 990 -23.20 -30.75 -34.24
N MET A 991 -24.03 -30.49 -33.23
CA MET A 991 -23.64 -30.64 -31.83
C MET A 991 -23.28 -32.09 -31.50
N GLU A 992 -24.03 -33.06 -32.01
CA GLU A 992 -23.75 -34.49 -31.82
C GLU A 992 -22.39 -34.88 -32.41
N GLU A 993 -22.10 -34.47 -33.64
CA GLU A 993 -20.82 -34.70 -34.30
C GLU A 993 -19.66 -34.04 -33.52
N GLU A 994 -19.86 -32.80 -33.08
CA GLU A 994 -18.84 -31.99 -32.40
C GLU A 994 -18.66 -32.36 -30.92
N ALA A 995 -19.62 -33.05 -30.31
CA ALA A 995 -19.51 -33.51 -28.93
C ALA A 995 -18.51 -34.67 -28.77
N ASP A 996 -18.09 -35.33 -29.86
CA ASP A 996 -17.11 -36.43 -29.87
C ASP A 996 -17.42 -37.53 -28.83
N GLY A 997 -18.67 -38.00 -28.82
CA GLY A 997 -19.14 -39.06 -27.93
C GLY A 997 -19.40 -38.65 -26.47
N LYS A 998 -19.36 -37.35 -26.15
CA LYS A 998 -19.86 -36.83 -24.86
C LYS A 998 -21.38 -36.93 -24.78
N LYS A 999 -21.89 -36.99 -23.55
CA LYS A 999 -23.34 -37.03 -23.31
C LYS A 999 -23.97 -35.71 -23.79
N LEU A 1000 -24.93 -35.83 -24.70
CA LEU A 1000 -25.70 -34.69 -25.20
C LEU A 1000 -26.73 -34.21 -24.16
N PRO A 1001 -27.18 -32.94 -24.25
CA PRO A 1001 -28.18 -32.41 -23.32
C PRO A 1001 -29.56 -33.04 -23.47
N TRP A 1002 -29.90 -33.54 -24.65
CA TRP A 1002 -31.14 -34.24 -24.95
C TRP A 1002 -30.82 -35.64 -25.49
N GLU A 1003 -31.64 -36.62 -25.14
CA GLU A 1003 -31.47 -38.02 -25.55
C GLU A 1003 -31.93 -38.26 -27.01
N SER A 1004 -32.77 -37.36 -27.57
CA SER A 1004 -33.14 -37.39 -28.98
C SER A 1004 -33.46 -36.00 -29.56
N PHE A 1005 -33.53 -35.91 -30.90
CA PHE A 1005 -33.96 -34.71 -31.60
C PHE A 1005 -35.40 -34.30 -31.24
N GLU A 1006 -36.30 -35.28 -31.05
CA GLU A 1006 -37.68 -35.02 -30.64
C GLU A 1006 -37.75 -34.40 -29.25
N GLU A 1007 -36.87 -34.83 -28.33
CA GLU A 1007 -36.77 -34.21 -27.00
C GLU A 1007 -36.27 -32.76 -27.10
N LEU A 1008 -35.28 -32.47 -27.95
CA LEU A 1008 -34.86 -31.10 -28.22
C LEU A 1008 -36.04 -30.23 -28.69
N VAL A 1009 -36.83 -30.71 -29.66
CA VAL A 1009 -37.98 -29.96 -30.20
C VAL A 1009 -39.03 -29.74 -29.10
N GLU A 1010 -39.34 -30.76 -28.30
CA GLU A 1010 -40.25 -30.64 -27.16
C GLU A 1010 -39.76 -29.58 -26.16
N GLN A 1011 -38.47 -29.59 -25.79
CA GLN A 1011 -37.94 -28.63 -24.84
C GLN A 1011 -37.87 -27.20 -25.42
N TYR A 1012 -37.55 -27.06 -26.72
CA TYR A 1012 -37.62 -25.78 -27.42
C TYR A 1012 -39.02 -25.17 -27.33
N GLU A 1013 -40.06 -25.94 -27.67
CA GLU A 1013 -41.46 -25.47 -27.63
C GLU A 1013 -41.89 -25.07 -26.20
N LYS A 1014 -41.39 -25.78 -25.18
CA LYS A 1014 -41.72 -25.51 -23.77
C LYS A 1014 -41.11 -24.23 -23.21
N ILE A 1015 -39.94 -23.81 -23.70
CA ILE A 1015 -39.29 -22.59 -23.22
C ILE A 1015 -39.45 -21.39 -24.14
N PHE A 1016 -39.82 -21.61 -25.41
CA PHE A 1016 -40.07 -20.56 -26.39
C PHE A 1016 -40.97 -19.42 -25.85
N PRO A 1017 -42.10 -19.71 -25.16
CA PRO A 1017 -42.95 -18.66 -24.58
C PRO A 1017 -42.23 -17.79 -23.55
N LEU A 1018 -41.36 -18.39 -22.73
CA LEU A 1018 -40.63 -17.67 -21.69
C LEU A 1018 -39.59 -16.73 -22.30
N ILE A 1019 -38.85 -17.21 -23.29
CA ILE A 1019 -37.87 -16.40 -24.03
C ILE A 1019 -38.59 -15.27 -24.78
N ALA A 1020 -39.74 -15.56 -25.41
CA ALA A 1020 -40.54 -14.55 -26.08
C ALA A 1020 -41.02 -13.45 -25.10
N ILE A 1021 -41.52 -13.81 -23.92
CA ILE A 1021 -41.98 -12.85 -22.91
C ILE A 1021 -40.85 -11.93 -22.41
N VAL A 1022 -39.61 -12.42 -22.30
CA VAL A 1022 -38.45 -11.60 -21.89
C VAL A 1022 -38.05 -10.61 -22.98
N TRP A 1023 -38.04 -11.03 -24.24
CA TRP A 1023 -37.43 -10.25 -25.32
C TRP A 1023 -38.41 -9.41 -26.13
N VAL A 1024 -39.64 -9.88 -26.35
CA VAL A 1024 -40.64 -9.14 -27.15
C VAL A 1024 -40.92 -7.75 -26.57
N PRO A 1025 -41.11 -7.55 -25.24
CA PRO A 1025 -41.42 -6.24 -24.70
C PRO A 1025 -40.34 -5.16 -24.87
N PRO A 1026 -39.05 -5.37 -24.52
CA PRO A 1026 -38.03 -4.35 -24.72
C PRO A 1026 -37.94 -3.89 -26.19
N PHE A 1027 -38.12 -4.81 -27.14
CA PHE A 1027 -38.14 -4.43 -28.55
C PHE A 1027 -39.40 -3.63 -28.92
N ILE A 1028 -40.59 -4.00 -28.45
CA ILE A 1028 -41.83 -3.22 -28.71
C ILE A 1028 -41.75 -1.82 -28.11
N LEU A 1029 -41.15 -1.67 -26.92
CA LEU A 1029 -41.02 -0.40 -26.22
C LEU A 1029 -40.00 0.56 -26.87
N VAL A 1030 -38.94 0.02 -27.48
CA VAL A 1030 -37.92 0.82 -28.19
C VAL A 1030 -38.34 1.15 -29.63
N LEU A 1031 -39.36 0.48 -30.17
CA LEU A 1031 -39.98 0.82 -31.45
C LEU A 1031 -40.88 2.06 -31.33
N THR A 1032 -40.27 3.23 -31.25
CA THR A 1032 -40.97 4.48 -31.60
C THR A 1032 -40.93 4.68 -33.11
N ASP A 1033 -41.96 5.31 -33.68
CA ASP A 1033 -41.97 5.69 -35.10
C ASP A 1033 -40.72 6.52 -35.48
N GLU A 1034 -40.14 7.26 -34.53
CA GLU A 1034 -38.90 8.04 -34.71
C GLU A 1034 -37.62 7.18 -34.83
N VAL A 1035 -37.54 6.03 -34.14
CA VAL A 1035 -36.37 5.11 -34.21
C VAL A 1035 -36.31 4.38 -35.55
N VAL A 1036 -37.46 4.08 -36.15
CA VAL A 1036 -37.56 3.53 -37.52
C VAL A 1036 -37.07 4.55 -38.55
N ILE A 1037 -37.39 5.83 -38.34
CA ILE A 1037 -37.02 6.94 -39.24
C ILE A 1037 -35.54 7.32 -39.09
N GLY A 1038 -34.98 7.27 -37.88
CA GLY A 1038 -33.59 7.65 -37.59
C GLY A 1038 -32.52 6.62 -37.95
N GLY A 1039 -32.87 5.32 -38.01
CA GLY A 1039 -31.91 4.22 -38.21
C GLY A 1039 -31.87 3.60 -39.62
N GLY A 1040 -32.76 3.97 -40.53
CA GLY A 1040 -32.85 3.33 -41.86
C GLY A 1040 -33.55 4.10 -42.96
N GLY A 1041 -34.04 5.33 -42.73
CA GLY A 1041 -34.77 6.09 -43.76
C GLY A 1041 -35.89 5.29 -44.43
N GLU A 1042 -36.08 5.47 -45.75
CA GLU A 1042 -37.10 4.76 -46.55
C GLU A 1042 -36.96 3.22 -46.51
N GLU A 1043 -35.76 2.68 -46.29
CA GLU A 1043 -35.52 1.23 -46.22
C GLU A 1043 -36.06 0.63 -44.91
N GLY A 1044 -35.92 1.35 -43.80
CA GLY A 1044 -36.48 0.95 -42.50
C GLY A 1044 -38.01 0.90 -42.54
N GLU A 1045 -38.65 1.90 -43.14
CA GLU A 1045 -40.11 1.93 -43.33
C GLU A 1045 -40.60 0.76 -44.20
N ALA A 1046 -39.86 0.42 -45.27
CA ALA A 1046 -40.22 -0.68 -46.15
C ALA A 1046 -40.12 -2.07 -45.48
N LEU A 1047 -39.21 -2.24 -44.52
CA LEU A 1047 -39.00 -3.52 -43.83
C LEU A 1047 -39.83 -3.67 -42.54
N LEU A 1048 -40.44 -2.58 -42.04
CA LEU A 1048 -41.23 -2.58 -40.81
C LEU A 1048 -42.36 -3.63 -40.77
N PRO A 1049 -43.17 -3.84 -41.84
CA PRO A 1049 -44.23 -4.85 -41.81
C PRO A 1049 -43.70 -6.27 -41.62
N GLY A 1050 -42.60 -6.62 -42.30
CA GLY A 1050 -41.97 -7.93 -42.17
C GLY A 1050 -41.38 -8.15 -40.78
N PHE A 1051 -40.87 -7.08 -40.17
CA PHE A 1051 -40.37 -7.11 -38.81
C PHE A 1051 -41.49 -7.26 -37.77
N LEU A 1052 -42.60 -6.52 -37.88
CA LEU A 1052 -43.77 -6.68 -37.00
C LEU A 1052 -44.35 -8.10 -37.09
N ALA A 1053 -44.40 -8.67 -38.31
CA ALA A 1053 -44.87 -10.04 -38.52
C ALA A 1053 -44.04 -11.10 -37.76
N LYS A 1054 -42.74 -10.86 -37.48
CA LYS A 1054 -41.92 -11.75 -36.64
C LYS A 1054 -42.44 -11.80 -35.21
N TYR A 1055 -42.74 -10.64 -34.62
CA TYR A 1055 -43.26 -10.55 -33.24
C TYR A 1055 -44.69 -11.06 -33.13
N GLU A 1056 -45.55 -10.77 -34.11
CA GLU A 1056 -46.89 -11.37 -34.19
C GLU A 1056 -46.80 -12.90 -34.17
N ASN A 1057 -45.87 -13.46 -34.94
CA ASN A 1057 -45.63 -14.90 -34.97
C ASN A 1057 -45.11 -15.43 -33.62
N MET A 1058 -44.18 -14.72 -32.96
CA MET A 1058 -43.69 -15.12 -31.64
C MET A 1058 -44.82 -15.17 -30.60
N ILE A 1059 -45.73 -14.19 -30.59
CA ILE A 1059 -46.89 -14.17 -29.69
C ILE A 1059 -47.82 -15.34 -30.01
N ALA A 1060 -48.17 -15.54 -31.29
CA ALA A 1060 -49.10 -16.58 -31.71
C ALA A 1060 -48.56 -18.00 -31.45
N GLU A 1061 -47.30 -18.29 -31.79
CA GLU A 1061 -46.68 -19.59 -31.53
C GLU A 1061 -46.53 -19.85 -30.03
N SER A 1062 -46.16 -18.83 -29.25
CA SER A 1062 -46.05 -18.96 -27.80
C SER A 1062 -47.38 -19.39 -27.18
N ALA A 1063 -48.49 -18.78 -27.60
CA ALA A 1063 -49.83 -19.16 -27.14
C ALA A 1063 -50.18 -20.60 -27.54
N ASP A 1064 -49.88 -21.02 -28.77
CA ASP A 1064 -50.11 -22.39 -29.23
C ASP A 1064 -49.30 -23.41 -28.42
N TYR A 1065 -48.02 -23.14 -28.14
CA TYR A 1065 -47.18 -24.04 -27.34
C TYR A 1065 -47.67 -24.14 -25.88
N ILE A 1066 -48.08 -23.04 -25.26
CA ILE A 1066 -48.65 -23.06 -23.90
C ILE A 1066 -49.88 -23.98 -23.85
N LEU A 1067 -50.80 -23.83 -24.81
CA LEU A 1067 -52.02 -24.63 -24.89
C LEU A 1067 -51.72 -26.10 -25.21
N ARG A 1068 -50.81 -26.36 -26.14
CA ARG A 1068 -50.42 -27.72 -26.57
C ARG A 1068 -49.79 -28.52 -25.45
N TRP A 1069 -48.86 -27.92 -24.73
CA TRP A 1069 -48.11 -28.59 -23.67
C TRP A 1069 -48.78 -28.50 -22.31
N GLY A 1070 -49.90 -27.77 -22.19
CA GLY A 1070 -50.60 -27.56 -20.94
C GLY A 1070 -49.68 -26.94 -19.88
N LEU A 1071 -48.93 -25.90 -20.25
CA LEU A 1071 -47.93 -25.25 -19.40
C LEU A 1071 -48.52 -24.42 -18.24
N ASP A 1072 -49.78 -24.66 -17.90
CA ASP A 1072 -50.42 -24.14 -16.69
C ASP A 1072 -50.11 -25.08 -15.53
N SER A 1073 -49.13 -24.71 -14.71
CA SER A 1073 -48.77 -25.48 -13.52
C SER A 1073 -48.61 -24.58 -12.30
N GLU A 1074 -49.73 -24.03 -11.83
CA GLU A 1074 -50.21 -23.94 -10.43
C GLU A 1074 -51.29 -22.88 -10.27
#